data_AF-A0AAN8ZBD4-F1
#
_entry.id   AF-A0AAN8ZBD4-F1
#
_cell.length_a   1.000
_cell.length_b   1.000
_cell.length_c   1.000
_cell.angle_alpha   90.00
_cell.angle_beta   90.00
_cell.angle_gamma   90.00
#
_symmetry.space_group_name_H-M   'P 1'
#
loop_
_entity.id
_entity.type
_entity.pdbx_description
1 polymer ?
#
loop_
_entity_poly.entity_id
_entity_poly.type
_entity_poly.pdbx_seq_one_letter_code
_entity_poly.pdbx_strand_id
1 'polypeptide(L)'
;ALISVSGERMMDYMNLDERSIGMFWVVSYTMAQPAIETVLNWLNSAGVSELLPNLQPNERVMVMREVSPLPMSLLSGFSINLCFKLSLQLEDSIFSSQVVPSISMVETYCRLLLILPHSLFRSHFNHLAQKNPALLSKSGVSLLILEILNYRLLPLYRYQGKNKALMYDVTKVVSALKAKRGDHRVFRLAENLCMNLIFSLRDFFAVKREGKGPTEFTETLNRITIITLAIIIKTRGVAEVDQLMFLQPMLEQILATSQHTWSEKTLRYFPPVLRETLSSRMDKRSLAIQAWQQAETTVINQCTQLLSPSAEPNYVMTYINHSFPQHRQYLCAGAWILMHGHPESINSANLARVLREFSPEEVTANIYTMVDVLLHHIQVELQHGHPLQDLLLKASGNLAFFIWTHELLPLDILLLALIDRDDDPHALRIVVGHSYLAPCWISLLDRQELQQRVKTFTTNRAITEHWLYSGTFKRVELQKALGNHLSWKDRHPTFFDDIVARLLPVIPLVVYRLIENDAMDLAERVLAMYASLLFHHPFRFTFVRDILAYFYGHLPPKLIKWILNVLDLSKIPFSDSFLQHISNPSMCPPLDYFAALLLGLVNNVIPPLSSNSKSGSMGDASTNPVRAPQSKSPPTSQTGSTIASEGQKPFYQIQDPGTYTQLVLETAVIELLSLPVSASQIVSSLVQIVVHIQPTLIQSSNGLHVTSNGVGSVLPTSPSGGSTDSLGASRSIPSVSGINTSNFVTRSGYTCQQLSCLFLQACGLLLAQLPQDFHMQLYLEASRLIKENWWLTDGKRPLGELDSAVGYALLDPTWAAQDNTSTAIGNIVALLHSFFSNLPQEWLEGTHVIIKNLRPVTSVAMLRIAFRVMGPLLPRLANAHNLFNKTLSLLLSIMVDVFGRNSQPSTPVEATEIVDLIDFLHHAVHYDGQGGPVQASSKPRPDVLALIGKASESLRPDIQHFLSHLKTDANCSIYAATHPKLVQNPSVSFS
;
A
#
# COMPACT_ATOMS: atom_id res chain seq x y z
N ALA A 1 -11.66 35.63 35.34
CA ALA A 1 -11.08 36.77 34.63
C ALA A 1 -11.09 36.61 33.09
N LEU A 2 -11.02 35.39 32.53
CA LEU A 2 -11.13 35.15 31.08
C LEU A 2 -12.57 35.17 30.54
N ILE A 3 -13.59 35.10 31.40
CA ILE A 3 -15.00 35.11 31.00
C ILE A 3 -15.75 36.05 31.95
N SER A 4 -16.36 37.09 31.38
CA SER A 4 -17.07 38.24 31.97
C SER A 4 -16.21 39.36 32.58
N VAL A 5 -16.24 40.56 31.98
CA VAL A 5 -17.21 41.65 32.22
C VAL A 5 -16.99 42.74 31.16
N SER A 6 -18.07 43.11 30.44
CA SER A 6 -18.27 44.30 29.59
C SER A 6 -17.04 44.91 28.88
N GLY A 7 -16.85 44.51 27.61
CA GLY A 7 -15.90 45.10 26.66
C GLY A 7 -15.41 44.03 25.68
N GLU A 8 -15.75 44.17 24.41
CA GLU A 8 -15.44 43.25 23.30
C GLU A 8 -13.92 43.08 23.07
N ARG A 9 -13.22 42.40 23.98
CA ARG A 9 -11.87 41.88 23.70
C ARG A 9 -11.99 40.44 23.27
N MET A 10 -12.04 40.25 21.96
CA MET A 10 -11.93 38.96 21.32
C MET A 10 -10.58 38.31 21.68
N MET A 11 -10.59 37.03 22.02
CA MET A 11 -9.35 36.30 22.30
C MET A 11 -8.55 36.08 21.03
N ASP A 12 -7.28 36.49 21.05
CA ASP A 12 -6.32 36.21 20.00
C ASP A 12 -5.61 34.88 20.27
N TYR A 13 -6.11 33.82 19.63
CA TYR A 13 -5.58 32.46 19.79
C TYR A 13 -4.17 32.27 19.22
N MET A 14 -3.63 33.23 18.47
CA MET A 14 -2.27 33.15 17.90
C MET A 14 -1.20 33.57 18.90
N ASN A 15 -1.56 34.39 19.88
CA ASN A 15 -0.62 35.03 20.80
C ASN A 15 -0.89 34.67 22.27
N LEU A 16 -1.53 33.53 22.53
CA LEU A 16 -1.77 33.04 23.89
C LEU A 16 -0.47 32.51 24.51
N ASP A 17 -0.18 32.91 25.74
CA ASP A 17 0.88 32.31 26.55
C ASP A 17 0.46 30.93 27.09
N GLU A 18 1.43 30.12 27.53
CA GLU A 18 1.19 28.75 28.01
C GLU A 18 0.17 28.70 29.15
N ARG A 19 0.16 29.73 30.01
CA ARG A 19 -0.80 29.83 31.11
C ARG A 19 -2.22 30.03 30.59
N SER A 20 -2.43 30.91 29.61
CA SER A 20 -3.76 31.13 29.03
C SER A 20 -4.25 29.91 28.25
N ILE A 21 -3.35 29.21 27.54
CA ILE A 21 -3.67 27.92 26.88
C ILE A 21 -4.15 26.90 27.92
N GLY A 22 -3.39 26.70 29.01
CA GLY A 22 -3.77 25.77 30.08
C GLY A 22 -5.10 26.13 30.76
N MET A 23 -5.36 27.42 30.98
CA MET A 23 -6.65 27.88 31.51
C MET A 23 -7.80 27.60 30.53
N PHE A 24 -7.60 27.81 29.23
CA PHE A 24 -8.62 27.50 28.23
C PHE A 24 -8.93 26.00 28.16
N TRP A 25 -7.91 25.15 28.32
CA TRP A 25 -8.14 23.71 28.45
C TRP A 25 -9.04 23.40 29.64
N VAL A 26 -8.79 23.95 30.83
CA VAL A 26 -9.68 23.77 32.00
C VAL A 26 -11.12 24.19 31.69
N VAL A 27 -11.32 25.32 30.99
CA VAL A 27 -12.65 25.74 30.53
C VAL A 27 -13.25 24.71 29.57
N SER A 28 -12.47 24.13 28.65
CA SER A 28 -12.95 23.09 27.74
C SER A 28 -13.48 21.84 28.46
N TYR A 29 -12.95 21.51 29.65
CA TYR A 29 -13.40 20.38 30.46
C TYR A 29 -14.62 20.71 31.34
N THR A 30 -14.74 21.97 31.80
CA THR A 30 -15.73 22.37 32.79
C THR A 30 -16.93 23.11 32.20
N MET A 31 -16.73 23.87 31.11
CA MET A 31 -17.70 24.76 30.48
C MET A 31 -17.60 24.70 28.96
N ALA A 32 -17.99 23.56 28.38
CA ALA A 32 -17.80 23.31 26.95
C ALA A 32 -18.54 24.31 26.03
N GLN A 33 -19.78 24.69 26.36
CA GLN A 33 -20.59 25.57 25.49
C GLN A 33 -20.01 27.00 25.38
N PRO A 34 -19.66 27.70 26.49
CA PRO A 34 -18.97 28.98 26.41
C PRO A 34 -17.66 28.93 25.62
N ALA A 35 -16.86 27.87 25.79
CA ALA A 35 -15.63 27.72 25.04
C ALA A 35 -15.89 27.57 23.53
N ILE A 36 -16.93 26.83 23.12
CA ILE A 36 -17.32 26.71 21.71
C ILE A 36 -17.73 28.08 21.14
N GLU A 37 -18.54 28.86 21.87
CA GLU A 37 -18.96 30.20 21.44
C GLU A 37 -17.76 31.13 21.23
N THR A 38 -16.77 31.11 22.13
CA THR A 38 -15.55 31.91 21.95
C THR A 38 -14.76 31.53 20.69
N VAL A 39 -14.69 30.23 20.37
CA VAL A 39 -14.03 29.73 19.16
C VAL A 39 -14.78 30.15 17.90
N LEU A 40 -16.11 30.01 17.88
CA LEU A 40 -16.93 30.42 16.74
C LEU A 40 -16.89 31.94 16.51
N ASN A 41 -16.88 32.73 17.59
CA ASN A 41 -16.74 34.18 17.50
C ASN A 41 -15.40 34.59 16.88
N TRP A 42 -14.30 33.90 17.22
CA TRP A 42 -13.01 34.10 16.56
C TRP A 42 -13.06 33.78 15.06
N LEU A 43 -13.64 32.63 14.68
CA LEU A 43 -13.72 32.22 13.28
C LEU A 43 -14.60 33.13 12.42
N ASN A 44 -15.54 33.86 13.04
CA ASN A 44 -16.44 34.81 12.39
C ASN A 44 -15.97 36.27 12.50
N SER A 45 -14.85 36.53 13.18
CA SER A 45 -14.45 37.87 13.62
C SER A 45 -14.19 38.88 12.51
N ALA A 46 -13.68 38.44 11.38
CA ALA A 46 -13.40 39.31 10.24
C ALA A 46 -14.67 39.70 9.46
N GLY A 47 -15.83 39.15 9.82
CA GLY A 47 -17.11 39.41 9.18
C GLY A 47 -17.24 38.79 7.79
N VAL A 48 -18.20 39.28 7.02
CA VAL A 48 -18.56 38.77 5.69
C VAL A 48 -18.28 39.83 4.63
N SER A 49 -17.87 39.39 3.45
CA SER A 49 -17.66 40.22 2.26
C SER A 49 -18.45 39.65 1.10
N GLU A 50 -18.88 40.51 0.19
CA GLU A 50 -19.35 40.09 -1.13
C GLU A 50 -18.15 39.68 -1.98
N LEU A 51 -18.25 38.54 -2.67
CA LEU A 51 -17.28 38.10 -3.68
C LEU A 51 -17.87 38.47 -5.04
N LEU A 52 -17.27 39.46 -5.71
CA LEU A 52 -17.73 39.94 -7.02
C LEU A 52 -17.29 38.93 -8.11
N PRO A 53 -18.22 38.25 -8.81
CA PRO A 53 -17.85 37.38 -9.92
C PRO A 53 -17.49 38.20 -11.16
N ASN A 54 -16.42 37.81 -11.86
CA ASN A 54 -15.92 38.51 -13.07
C ASN A 54 -16.87 38.51 -14.29
N LEU A 55 -18.04 37.85 -14.26
CA LEU A 55 -18.78 37.54 -15.51
C LEU A 55 -20.31 37.74 -15.53
N GLN A 56 -21.03 37.96 -14.41
CA GLN A 56 -22.49 38.25 -14.43
C GLN A 56 -22.96 39.05 -13.18
N PRO A 57 -23.73 40.15 -13.34
CA PRO A 57 -24.07 41.07 -12.23
C PRO A 57 -25.23 40.66 -11.31
N ASN A 58 -25.96 39.56 -11.55
CA ASN A 58 -27.29 39.33 -10.94
C ASN A 58 -27.39 38.34 -9.75
N GLU A 59 -26.31 37.70 -9.29
CA GLU A 59 -26.37 36.86 -8.07
C GLU A 59 -25.08 37.02 -7.24
N ARG A 60 -25.22 37.55 -6.02
CA ARG A 60 -24.09 37.86 -5.13
C ARG A 60 -23.77 36.67 -4.23
N VAL A 61 -22.50 36.27 -4.16
CA VAL A 61 -22.04 35.22 -3.24
C VAL A 61 -21.42 35.89 -2.00
N MET A 62 -22.02 35.63 -0.84
CA MET A 62 -21.52 36.13 0.44
C MET A 62 -20.47 35.17 0.99
N VAL A 63 -19.34 35.71 1.42
CA VAL A 63 -18.17 34.93 1.83
C VAL A 63 -17.55 35.48 3.10
N MET A 64 -17.27 34.61 4.07
CA MET A 64 -16.57 34.99 5.30
C MET A 64 -15.14 35.43 4.99
N ARG A 65 -14.70 36.54 5.59
CA ARG A 65 -13.32 37.03 5.44
C ARG A 65 -12.34 36.07 6.13
N GLU A 66 -11.13 36.00 5.59
CA GLU A 66 -10.09 35.10 6.11
C GLU A 66 -9.57 35.57 7.46
N VAL A 67 -9.42 34.62 8.38
CA VAL A 67 -8.81 34.75 9.71
C VAL A 67 -7.70 33.70 9.85
N SER A 68 -7.04 33.57 10.99
CA SER A 68 -6.13 32.44 11.24
C SER A 68 -6.88 31.23 11.82
N PRO A 69 -6.57 29.99 11.39
CA PRO A 69 -7.15 28.77 11.95
C PRO A 69 -6.67 28.56 13.39
N LEU A 70 -7.39 27.78 14.21
CA LEU A 70 -6.87 27.47 15.55
C LEU A 70 -5.63 26.55 15.48
N PRO A 71 -4.59 26.81 16.30
CA PRO A 71 -3.34 26.06 16.23
C PRO A 71 -3.50 24.65 16.80
N MET A 72 -2.78 23.69 16.23
CA MET A 72 -2.88 22.28 16.64
C MET A 72 -2.54 22.06 18.12
N SER A 73 -1.57 22.82 18.65
CA SER A 73 -1.16 22.80 20.06
C SER A 73 -2.30 23.17 21.02
N LEU A 74 -3.16 24.12 20.63
CA LEU A 74 -4.33 24.48 21.43
C LEU A 74 -5.40 23.38 21.35
N LEU A 75 -5.70 22.92 20.13
CA LEU A 75 -6.75 21.93 19.88
C LEU A 75 -6.45 20.60 20.58
N SER A 76 -5.18 20.18 20.66
CA SER A 76 -4.78 18.91 21.27
C SER A 76 -5.09 18.79 22.77
N GLY A 77 -5.29 19.91 23.48
CA GLY A 77 -5.68 19.90 24.89
C GLY A 77 -7.18 20.11 25.14
N PHE A 78 -8.00 20.20 24.09
CA PHE A 78 -9.45 20.26 24.24
C PHE A 78 -10.01 18.95 24.78
N SER A 79 -11.01 19.03 25.66
CA SER A 79 -11.75 17.85 26.09
C SER A 79 -12.44 17.18 24.90
N ILE A 80 -12.52 15.84 24.90
CA ILE A 80 -13.19 15.06 23.84
C ILE A 80 -14.64 15.53 23.63
N ASN A 81 -15.34 15.86 24.72
CA ASN A 81 -16.70 16.38 24.68
C ASN A 81 -16.78 17.73 23.95
N LEU A 82 -15.84 18.65 24.21
CA LEU A 82 -15.79 19.91 23.47
C LEU A 82 -15.46 19.68 21.99
N CYS A 83 -14.44 18.85 21.67
CA CYS A 83 -14.08 18.55 20.28
C CYS A 83 -15.27 18.03 19.48
N PHE A 84 -16.02 17.08 20.05
CA PHE A 84 -17.20 16.49 19.42
C PHE A 84 -18.33 17.51 19.21
N LYS A 85 -18.63 18.34 20.21
CA LYS A 85 -19.67 19.38 20.05
C LYS A 85 -19.26 20.47 19.08
N LEU A 86 -17.99 20.89 19.13
CA LEU A 86 -17.43 21.90 18.24
C LEU A 86 -17.44 21.40 16.79
N SER A 87 -17.08 20.14 16.53
CA SER A 87 -17.11 19.60 15.16
C SER A 87 -18.52 19.62 14.57
N LEU A 88 -19.55 19.28 15.36
CA LEU A 88 -20.95 19.33 14.89
C LEU A 88 -21.42 20.76 14.58
N GLN A 89 -21.06 21.75 15.43
CA GLN A 89 -21.43 23.15 15.18
C GLN A 89 -20.67 23.77 14.00
N LEU A 90 -19.41 23.37 13.80
CA LEU A 90 -18.65 23.74 12.61
C LEU A 90 -19.25 23.12 11.36
N GLU A 91 -19.65 21.85 11.38
CA GLU A 91 -20.35 21.21 10.25
C GLU A 91 -21.60 21.98 9.84
N ASP A 92 -22.41 22.41 10.81
CA ASP A 92 -23.58 23.24 10.52
C ASP A 92 -23.22 24.59 9.91
N SER A 93 -22.19 25.24 10.43
CA SER A 93 -21.71 26.52 9.90
C SER A 93 -21.12 26.39 8.50
N ILE A 94 -20.43 25.28 8.20
CA ILE A 94 -19.72 25.02 6.95
C ILE A 94 -20.69 24.58 5.84
N PHE A 95 -21.62 23.67 6.13
CA PHE A 95 -22.44 23.01 5.11
C PHE A 95 -23.89 23.49 5.05
N SER A 96 -24.46 23.94 6.18
CA SER A 96 -25.87 24.35 6.25
C SER A 96 -26.07 25.86 6.03
N SER A 97 -25.00 26.67 6.18
CA SER A 97 -25.04 28.12 5.99
C SER A 97 -25.25 28.56 4.54
N GLN A 98 -25.80 29.77 4.35
CA GLN A 98 -25.89 30.43 3.04
C GLN A 98 -24.60 31.20 2.68
N VAL A 99 -23.75 31.46 3.67
CA VAL A 99 -22.47 32.18 3.50
C VAL A 99 -21.35 31.16 3.32
N VAL A 100 -20.49 31.36 2.33
CA VAL A 100 -19.33 30.49 2.11
C VAL A 100 -18.34 30.66 3.28
N PRO A 101 -17.91 29.56 3.94
CA PRO A 101 -17.03 29.63 5.11
C PRO A 101 -15.63 30.15 4.75
N SER A 102 -14.89 30.63 5.76
CA SER A 102 -13.46 30.96 5.64
C SER A 102 -12.62 29.69 5.51
N ILE A 103 -11.46 29.77 4.86
CA ILE A 103 -10.54 28.62 4.78
C ILE A 103 -10.14 28.19 6.19
N SER A 104 -9.96 29.14 7.09
CA SER A 104 -9.57 28.88 8.48
C SER A 104 -10.62 28.16 9.31
N MET A 105 -11.91 28.39 9.04
CA MET A 105 -12.99 27.60 9.65
C MET A 105 -12.94 26.16 9.18
N VAL A 106 -12.79 25.94 7.87
CA VAL A 106 -12.67 24.60 7.26
C VAL A 106 -11.42 23.88 7.75
N GLU A 107 -10.29 24.58 7.82
CA GLU A 107 -9.01 24.04 8.30
C GLU A 107 -9.08 23.69 9.79
N THR A 108 -9.73 24.52 10.61
CA THR A 108 -9.98 24.20 12.03
C THR A 108 -10.82 22.93 12.17
N TYR A 109 -11.87 22.80 11.36
CA TYR A 109 -12.67 21.57 11.31
C TYR A 109 -11.83 20.35 10.93
N CYS A 110 -10.99 20.46 9.90
CA CYS A 110 -10.08 19.38 9.50
C CYS A 110 -9.12 18.99 10.64
N ARG A 111 -8.51 19.96 11.33
CA ARG A 111 -7.60 19.72 12.47
C ARG A 111 -8.30 19.00 13.63
N LEU A 112 -9.54 19.37 13.93
CA LEU A 112 -10.34 18.67 14.94
C LEU A 112 -10.56 17.20 14.56
N LEU A 113 -10.86 16.91 13.29
CA LEU A 113 -11.02 15.53 12.83
C LEU A 113 -9.73 14.70 12.92
N LEU A 114 -8.57 15.33 12.76
CA LEU A 114 -7.27 14.67 12.89
C LEU A 114 -6.91 14.27 14.34
N ILE A 115 -7.50 14.94 15.35
CA ILE A 115 -7.26 14.66 16.78
C ILE A 115 -8.38 13.84 17.43
N LEU A 116 -9.56 13.75 16.81
CA LEU A 116 -10.68 13.01 17.36
C LEU A 116 -10.37 11.50 17.45
N PRO A 117 -10.80 10.82 18.53
CA PRO A 117 -10.69 9.37 18.66
C PRO A 117 -11.30 8.62 17.48
N HIS A 118 -10.70 7.49 17.11
CA HIS A 118 -11.16 6.60 16.03
C HIS A 118 -12.67 6.26 16.13
N SER A 119 -13.17 6.02 17.34
CA SER A 119 -14.58 5.68 17.59
C SER A 119 -15.59 6.78 17.26
N LEU A 120 -15.14 8.03 17.14
CA LEU A 120 -16.00 9.19 16.85
C LEU A 120 -16.01 9.57 15.36
N PHE A 121 -15.17 8.94 14.54
CA PHE A 121 -15.09 9.24 13.12
C PHE A 121 -16.34 8.77 12.36
N ARG A 122 -16.85 9.64 11.48
CA ARG A 122 -18.06 9.39 10.67
C ARG A 122 -17.75 9.57 9.18
N SER A 123 -18.34 8.72 8.34
CA SER A 123 -18.30 8.93 6.89
C SER A 123 -19.09 10.19 6.53
N HIS A 124 -18.43 11.16 5.91
CA HIS A 124 -18.99 12.50 5.72
C HIS A 124 -20.16 12.48 4.74
N PHE A 125 -20.04 11.79 3.60
CA PHE A 125 -21.15 11.66 2.64
C PHE A 125 -22.39 11.05 3.28
N ASN A 126 -22.23 9.90 3.96
CA ASN A 126 -23.36 9.22 4.60
C ASN A 126 -23.96 10.07 5.74
N HIS A 127 -23.11 10.72 6.54
CA HIS A 127 -23.57 11.56 7.64
C HIS A 127 -24.35 12.78 7.16
N LEU A 128 -23.80 13.52 6.17
CA LEU A 128 -24.45 14.71 5.63
C LEU A 128 -25.72 14.37 4.85
N ALA A 129 -25.73 13.28 4.08
CA ALA A 129 -26.92 12.80 3.40
C ALA A 129 -28.05 12.43 4.38
N GLN A 130 -27.72 11.78 5.51
CA GLN A 130 -28.69 11.46 6.56
C GLN A 130 -29.22 12.71 7.26
N LYS A 131 -28.35 13.69 7.51
CA LYS A 131 -28.72 14.93 8.20
C LYS A 131 -29.63 15.80 7.32
N ASN A 132 -29.28 15.97 6.05
CA ASN A 132 -30.10 16.67 5.07
C ASN A 132 -29.75 16.23 3.63
N PRO A 133 -30.59 15.41 2.98
CA PRO A 133 -30.33 14.89 1.64
C PRO A 133 -30.14 15.99 0.58
N ALA A 134 -30.78 17.15 0.77
CA ALA A 134 -30.72 18.26 -0.17
C ALA A 134 -29.40 19.05 -0.10
N LEU A 135 -28.50 18.76 0.86
CA LEU A 135 -27.20 19.44 0.93
C LEU A 135 -26.27 19.04 -0.21
N LEU A 136 -26.23 17.74 -0.54
CA LEU A 136 -25.34 17.20 -1.58
C LEU A 136 -25.78 17.56 -3.01
N SER A 137 -26.99 18.11 -3.20
CA SER A 137 -27.41 18.64 -4.49
C SER A 137 -26.91 20.06 -4.74
N LYS A 138 -26.43 20.78 -3.71
CA LYS A 138 -25.83 22.12 -3.85
C LYS A 138 -24.39 22.02 -4.33
N SER A 139 -24.06 22.64 -5.47
CA SER A 139 -22.71 22.57 -6.06
C SER A 139 -21.61 23.00 -5.09
N GLY A 140 -21.80 24.10 -4.37
CA GLY A 140 -20.81 24.61 -3.41
C GLY A 140 -20.49 23.67 -2.26
N VAL A 141 -21.51 22.97 -1.73
CA VAL A 141 -21.34 21.98 -0.66
C VAL A 141 -20.59 20.76 -1.19
N SER A 142 -21.01 20.24 -2.34
CA SER A 142 -20.36 19.07 -2.96
C SER A 142 -18.90 19.34 -3.33
N LEU A 143 -18.60 20.52 -3.89
CA LEU A 143 -17.22 20.95 -4.14
C LEU A 143 -16.41 20.98 -2.85
N LEU A 144 -16.90 21.67 -1.81
CA LEU A 144 -16.17 21.80 -0.55
C LEU A 144 -15.92 20.44 0.12
N ILE A 145 -16.91 19.55 0.15
CA ILE A 145 -16.76 18.19 0.68
C ILE A 145 -15.68 17.44 -0.10
N LEU A 146 -15.73 17.46 -1.43
CA LEU A 146 -14.74 16.78 -2.27
C LEU A 146 -13.33 17.37 -2.08
N GLU A 147 -13.19 18.70 -1.96
CA GLU A 147 -11.89 19.35 -1.70
C GLU A 147 -11.31 18.97 -0.33
N ILE A 148 -12.14 18.96 0.72
CA ILE A 148 -11.74 18.52 2.07
C ILE A 148 -11.28 17.05 2.03
N LEU A 149 -12.07 16.18 1.39
CA LEU A 149 -11.76 14.76 1.31
C LEU A 149 -10.46 14.51 0.53
N ASN A 150 -10.27 15.17 -0.60
CA ASN A 150 -9.11 14.93 -1.47
C ASN A 150 -7.81 15.49 -0.88
N TYR A 151 -7.85 16.71 -0.33
CA TYR A 151 -6.64 17.45 0.01
C TYR A 151 -6.36 17.59 1.51
N ARG A 152 -7.23 17.08 2.39
CA ARG A 152 -7.05 17.14 3.86
C ARG A 152 -7.28 15.82 4.56
N LEU A 153 -8.35 15.09 4.21
CA LEU A 153 -8.78 13.93 4.99
C LEU A 153 -8.47 12.58 4.34
N LEU A 154 -7.89 12.55 3.14
CA LEU A 154 -7.62 11.30 2.44
C LEU A 154 -6.73 10.32 3.25
N PRO A 155 -5.62 10.76 3.88
CA PRO A 155 -4.85 9.88 4.77
C PRO A 155 -5.65 9.41 5.99
N LEU A 156 -6.52 10.27 6.53
CA LEU A 156 -7.38 9.92 7.66
C LEU A 156 -8.37 8.81 7.29
N TYR A 157 -9.03 8.90 6.12
CA TYR A 157 -9.92 7.82 5.67
C TYR A 157 -9.19 6.48 5.51
N ARG A 158 -7.90 6.51 5.13
CA ARG A 158 -7.07 5.31 5.00
C ARG A 158 -6.82 4.71 6.38
N TYR A 159 -6.37 5.53 7.31
CA TYR A 159 -6.13 5.13 8.71
C TYR A 159 -7.40 4.57 9.37
N GLN A 160 -8.56 5.15 9.07
CA GLN A 160 -9.85 4.73 9.60
C GLN A 160 -10.42 3.46 8.92
N GLY A 161 -9.76 2.93 7.89
CA GLY A 161 -10.24 1.78 7.13
C GLY A 161 -11.52 2.05 6.33
N LYS A 162 -11.79 3.31 5.97
CA LYS A 162 -13.03 3.74 5.29
C LYS A 162 -12.84 4.11 3.81
N ASN A 163 -11.65 3.93 3.24
CA ASN A 163 -11.36 4.24 1.83
C ASN A 163 -12.26 3.52 0.83
N LYS A 164 -12.48 2.20 1.00
CA LYS A 164 -13.33 1.41 0.09
C LYS A 164 -14.77 1.95 0.09
N ALA A 165 -15.31 2.28 1.26
CA ALA A 165 -16.65 2.88 1.39
C ALA A 165 -16.74 4.25 0.71
N LEU A 166 -15.75 5.12 0.95
CA LEU A 166 -15.69 6.44 0.33
C LEU A 166 -15.57 6.35 -1.20
N MET A 167 -14.76 5.42 -1.71
CA MET A 167 -14.61 5.18 -3.14
C MET A 167 -15.95 4.82 -3.80
N TYR A 168 -16.78 3.98 -3.16
CA TYR A 168 -18.13 3.67 -3.69
C TYR A 168 -19.04 4.90 -3.71
N ASP A 169 -19.01 5.72 -2.67
CA ASP A 169 -19.83 6.94 -2.60
C ASP A 169 -19.41 7.96 -3.67
N VAL A 170 -18.10 8.16 -3.85
CA VAL A 170 -17.55 9.06 -4.89
C VAL A 170 -17.84 8.53 -6.29
N THR A 171 -17.76 7.21 -6.51
CA THR A 171 -18.05 6.61 -7.83
C THR A 171 -19.51 6.83 -8.24
N LYS A 172 -20.46 6.80 -7.29
CA LYS A 172 -21.86 7.17 -7.59
C LYS A 172 -21.98 8.62 -8.05
N VAL A 173 -21.22 9.53 -7.43
CA VAL A 173 -21.17 10.95 -7.86
C VAL A 173 -20.60 11.07 -9.27
N VAL A 174 -19.51 10.37 -9.58
CA VAL A 174 -18.91 10.35 -10.92
C VAL A 174 -19.89 9.82 -11.97
N SER A 175 -20.55 8.68 -11.69
CA SER A 175 -21.56 8.09 -12.58
C SER A 175 -22.74 9.04 -12.82
N ALA A 176 -23.21 9.76 -11.80
CA ALA A 176 -24.29 10.74 -11.94
C ALA A 176 -23.89 12.00 -12.74
N LEU A 177 -22.60 12.34 -12.81
CA LEU A 177 -22.10 13.57 -13.43
C LEU A 177 -21.48 13.37 -14.81
N LYS A 178 -21.02 12.17 -15.17
CA LYS A 178 -20.23 11.92 -16.40
C LYS A 178 -20.91 12.40 -17.69
N ALA A 179 -22.23 12.24 -17.78
CA ALA A 179 -23.05 12.64 -18.93
C ALA A 179 -23.72 14.02 -18.76
N LYS A 180 -23.52 14.70 -17.62
CA LYS A 180 -24.20 15.96 -17.31
C LYS A 180 -23.42 17.16 -17.86
N ARG A 181 -24.03 17.91 -18.77
CA ARG A 181 -23.43 19.07 -19.44
C ARG A 181 -23.06 20.20 -18.47
N GLY A 182 -21.87 20.76 -18.64
CA GLY A 182 -21.40 21.95 -17.92
C GLY A 182 -20.93 21.75 -16.47
N ASP A 183 -21.06 20.56 -15.88
CA ASP A 183 -20.66 20.29 -14.48
C ASP A 183 -19.22 19.72 -14.39
N HIS A 184 -18.32 20.25 -15.24
CA HIS A 184 -16.95 19.76 -15.40
C HIS A 184 -16.12 19.83 -14.12
N ARG A 185 -16.23 20.92 -13.33
CA ARG A 185 -15.42 21.10 -12.12
C ARG A 185 -15.69 20.02 -11.08
N VAL A 186 -16.96 19.79 -10.74
CA VAL A 186 -17.37 18.81 -9.73
C VAL A 186 -16.99 17.40 -10.20
N PHE A 187 -17.27 17.08 -11.47
CA PHE A 187 -16.91 15.79 -12.06
C PHE A 187 -15.40 15.53 -11.97
N ARG A 188 -14.56 16.47 -12.42
CA ARG A 188 -13.10 16.28 -12.45
C ARG A 188 -12.50 16.20 -11.05
N LEU A 189 -13.03 16.97 -10.09
CA LEU A 189 -12.60 16.88 -8.70
C LEU A 189 -12.98 15.52 -8.09
N ALA A 190 -14.20 15.02 -8.36
CA ALA A 190 -14.63 13.70 -7.91
C ALA A 190 -13.82 12.57 -8.55
N GLU A 191 -13.54 12.66 -9.85
CA GLU A 191 -12.69 11.73 -10.58
C GLU A 191 -11.26 11.74 -9.99
N ASN A 192 -10.67 12.91 -9.75
CA ASN A 192 -9.34 13.04 -9.14
C ASN A 192 -9.27 12.46 -7.72
N LEU A 193 -10.28 12.72 -6.88
CA LEU A 193 -10.40 12.08 -5.57
C LEU A 193 -10.47 10.55 -5.70
N CYS A 194 -11.23 10.04 -6.66
CA CYS A 194 -11.34 8.61 -6.91
C CYS A 194 -10.01 8.01 -7.38
N MET A 195 -9.23 8.71 -8.22
CA MET A 195 -7.86 8.30 -8.59
C MET A 195 -6.98 8.12 -7.35
N ASN A 196 -6.93 9.14 -6.47
CA ASN A 196 -6.14 9.07 -5.24
C ASN A 196 -6.64 7.97 -4.28
N LEU A 197 -7.96 7.74 -4.22
CA LEU A 197 -8.54 6.64 -3.42
C LEU A 197 -8.12 5.28 -3.94
N ILE A 198 -8.16 5.07 -5.27
CA ILE A 198 -7.72 3.81 -5.89
C ILE A 198 -6.23 3.60 -5.60
N PHE A 199 -5.36 4.59 -5.83
CA PHE A 199 -3.93 4.49 -5.50
C PHE A 199 -3.62 4.27 -4.02
N SER A 200 -4.53 4.65 -3.12
CA SER A 200 -4.35 4.43 -1.68
C SER A 200 -4.58 2.98 -1.23
N LEU A 201 -5.22 2.18 -2.09
CA LEU A 201 -5.60 0.79 -1.78
C LEU A 201 -4.36 -0.07 -1.58
N ARG A 202 -4.40 -0.89 -0.52
CA ARG A 202 -3.37 -1.90 -0.23
C ARG A 202 -3.85 -3.33 -0.50
N ASP A 203 -5.12 -3.47 -0.87
CA ASP A 203 -5.84 -4.73 -0.93
C ASP A 203 -7.04 -4.61 -1.89
N PHE A 204 -7.55 -5.75 -2.35
CA PHE A 204 -8.66 -5.85 -3.31
C PHE A 204 -9.96 -5.28 -2.74
N PHE A 205 -10.75 -4.63 -3.58
CA PHE A 205 -12.10 -4.18 -3.21
C PHE A 205 -13.15 -5.11 -3.84
N ALA A 206 -14.20 -5.43 -3.10
CA ALA A 206 -15.26 -6.28 -3.63
C ALA A 206 -16.06 -5.52 -4.70
N VAL A 207 -16.32 -6.15 -5.83
CA VAL A 207 -17.44 -5.73 -6.67
C VAL A 207 -18.64 -6.59 -6.27
N LYS A 208 -19.71 -6.00 -5.76
CA LYS A 208 -20.84 -6.78 -5.20
C LYS A 208 -21.36 -7.79 -6.23
N ARG A 209 -21.47 -9.07 -5.82
CA ARG A 209 -21.98 -10.21 -6.62
C ARG A 209 -23.34 -9.99 -7.30
N GLU A 210 -24.15 -9.03 -6.83
CA GLU A 210 -25.53 -8.83 -7.29
C GLU A 210 -25.70 -7.90 -8.51
N GLY A 211 -24.61 -7.46 -9.17
CA GLY A 211 -24.71 -6.58 -10.35
C GLY A 211 -25.31 -5.18 -10.06
N LYS A 212 -25.59 -4.86 -8.80
CA LYS A 212 -26.09 -3.58 -8.30
C LYS A 212 -25.04 -2.80 -7.47
N GLY A 213 -23.76 -3.04 -7.75
CA GLY A 213 -22.61 -2.30 -7.20
C GLY A 213 -21.92 -1.47 -8.29
N PRO A 214 -21.21 -0.38 -7.96
CA PRO A 214 -20.81 0.59 -8.96
C PRO A 214 -19.67 0.04 -9.81
N THR A 215 -19.96 -0.28 -11.07
CA THR A 215 -18.95 -0.40 -12.15
C THR A 215 -19.37 0.43 -13.35
N GLU A 216 -19.81 1.65 -13.05
CA GLU A 216 -19.77 2.72 -14.02
C GLU A 216 -18.54 3.59 -13.77
N PHE A 217 -17.37 2.95 -13.64
CA PHE A 217 -16.11 3.66 -13.71
C PHE A 217 -15.98 4.31 -15.09
N THR A 218 -15.39 5.51 -15.11
CA THR A 218 -14.93 6.14 -16.34
C THR A 218 -13.75 5.33 -16.88
N GLU A 219 -13.43 5.50 -18.17
CA GLU A 219 -12.28 4.83 -18.76
C GLU A 219 -10.97 5.14 -18.01
N THR A 220 -10.79 6.39 -17.57
CA THR A 220 -9.67 6.83 -16.73
C THR A 220 -9.57 6.00 -15.44
N LEU A 221 -10.67 5.86 -14.69
CA LEU A 221 -10.69 5.11 -13.44
C LEU A 221 -10.50 3.60 -13.66
N ASN A 222 -11.04 3.06 -14.76
CA ASN A 222 -10.80 1.67 -15.15
C ASN A 222 -9.30 1.39 -15.38
N ARG A 223 -8.59 2.25 -16.12
CA ARG A 223 -7.14 2.08 -16.38
C ARG A 223 -6.32 2.16 -15.09
N ILE A 224 -6.62 3.14 -14.24
CA ILE A 224 -5.93 3.34 -12.95
C ILE A 224 -6.17 2.16 -12.01
N THR A 225 -7.38 1.61 -12.02
CA THR A 225 -7.70 0.40 -11.26
C THR A 225 -6.84 -0.77 -11.71
N ILE A 226 -6.72 -1.02 -13.02
CA ILE A 226 -5.88 -2.11 -13.55
C ILE A 226 -4.40 -1.91 -13.17
N ILE A 227 -3.86 -0.70 -13.33
CA ILE A 227 -2.48 -0.38 -12.90
C ILE A 227 -2.30 -0.64 -11.42
N THR A 228 -3.25 -0.21 -10.59
CA THR A 228 -3.18 -0.39 -9.14
C THR A 228 -3.28 -1.86 -8.74
N LEU A 229 -4.12 -2.65 -9.40
CA LEU A 229 -4.18 -4.10 -9.23
C LEU A 229 -2.83 -4.74 -9.60
N ALA A 230 -2.20 -4.33 -10.70
CA ALA A 230 -0.89 -4.83 -11.09
C ALA A 230 0.18 -4.54 -10.02
N ILE A 231 0.19 -3.32 -9.46
CA ILE A 231 1.09 -2.93 -8.37
C ILE A 231 0.82 -3.76 -7.11
N ILE A 232 -0.45 -3.90 -6.69
CA ILE A 232 -0.83 -4.65 -5.49
C ILE A 232 -0.43 -6.12 -5.61
N ILE A 233 -0.83 -6.81 -6.69
CA ILE A 233 -0.51 -8.23 -6.89
C ILE A 233 1.01 -8.44 -6.90
N LYS A 234 1.77 -7.62 -7.63
CA LYS A 234 3.22 -7.80 -7.75
C LYS A 234 3.98 -7.49 -6.46
N THR A 235 3.54 -6.49 -5.70
CA THR A 235 4.29 -6.00 -4.52
C THR A 235 3.75 -6.50 -3.18
N ARG A 236 2.56 -7.10 -3.14
CA ARG A 236 1.90 -7.58 -1.91
C ARG A 236 1.20 -8.93 -2.04
N GLY A 237 0.93 -9.40 -3.27
CA GLY A 237 0.21 -10.65 -3.54
C GLY A 237 -1.27 -10.62 -3.19
N VAL A 238 -2.00 -11.68 -3.55
CA VAL A 238 -3.40 -11.89 -3.16
C VAL A 238 -3.47 -12.57 -1.78
N ALA A 239 -4.04 -11.86 -0.81
CA ALA A 239 -4.01 -12.27 0.59
C ALA A 239 -4.95 -13.46 0.90
N GLU A 240 -6.13 -13.49 0.29
CA GLU A 240 -7.18 -14.49 0.57
C GLU A 240 -7.61 -15.25 -0.69
N VAL A 241 -8.00 -16.52 -0.54
CA VAL A 241 -8.48 -17.36 -1.66
C VAL A 241 -9.74 -16.78 -2.30
N ASP A 242 -10.65 -16.25 -1.46
CA ASP A 242 -11.89 -15.65 -1.92
C ASP A 242 -11.62 -14.48 -2.87
N GLN A 243 -10.61 -13.65 -2.58
CA GLN A 243 -10.20 -12.55 -3.44
C GLN A 243 -9.73 -13.02 -4.82
N LEU A 244 -9.03 -14.16 -4.88
CA LEU A 244 -8.60 -14.76 -6.15
C LEU A 244 -9.81 -15.18 -7.00
N MET A 245 -10.86 -15.74 -6.36
CA MET A 245 -12.12 -16.10 -7.02
C MET A 245 -12.91 -14.88 -7.51
N PHE A 246 -12.75 -13.72 -6.85
CA PHE A 246 -13.38 -12.47 -7.25
C PHE A 246 -12.59 -11.68 -8.30
N LEU A 247 -11.30 -11.95 -8.48
CA LEU A 247 -10.44 -11.21 -9.38
C LEU A 247 -10.94 -11.28 -10.83
N GLN A 248 -11.25 -12.47 -11.33
CA GLN A 248 -11.73 -12.63 -12.71
C GLN A 248 -13.08 -11.91 -12.95
N PRO A 249 -14.14 -12.12 -12.14
CA PRO A 249 -15.37 -11.35 -12.27
C PRO A 249 -15.18 -9.83 -12.17
N MET A 250 -14.28 -9.37 -11.29
CA MET A 250 -13.93 -7.95 -11.17
C MET A 250 -13.30 -7.43 -12.47
N LEU A 251 -12.34 -8.16 -13.03
CA LEU A 251 -11.71 -7.80 -14.30
C LEU A 251 -12.74 -7.76 -15.42
N GLU A 252 -13.58 -8.79 -15.56
CA GLU A 252 -14.65 -8.81 -16.55
C GLU A 252 -15.56 -7.57 -16.44
N GLN A 253 -15.90 -7.17 -15.21
CA GLN A 253 -16.76 -6.02 -14.97
C GLN A 253 -16.09 -4.67 -15.25
N ILE A 254 -14.82 -4.50 -14.87
CA ILE A 254 -13.99 -3.32 -15.23
C ILE A 254 -13.84 -3.23 -16.75
N LEU A 255 -13.67 -4.37 -17.40
CA LEU A 255 -13.38 -4.49 -18.82
C LEU A 255 -14.64 -4.42 -19.70
N ALA A 256 -15.84 -4.64 -19.15
CA ALA A 256 -17.11 -4.68 -19.87
C ALA A 256 -17.44 -3.39 -20.62
N THR A 257 -17.16 -2.23 -20.01
CA THR A 257 -17.42 -0.91 -20.59
C THR A 257 -16.17 -0.20 -21.08
N SER A 258 -14.99 -0.80 -20.87
CA SER A 258 -13.70 -0.25 -21.27
C SER A 258 -13.41 -0.52 -22.75
N GLN A 259 -12.81 0.47 -23.43
CA GLN A 259 -12.23 0.29 -24.77
C GLN A 259 -10.70 0.27 -24.77
N HIS A 260 -10.06 0.44 -23.61
CA HIS A 260 -8.62 0.60 -23.54
C HIS A 260 -7.84 -0.68 -23.90
N THR A 261 -6.65 -0.45 -24.46
CA THR A 261 -5.58 -1.42 -24.68
C THR A 261 -4.32 -1.03 -23.92
N TRP A 262 -3.39 -1.97 -23.85
CA TRP A 262 -2.11 -1.85 -23.14
C TRP A 262 -0.98 -2.23 -24.10
N SER A 263 0.11 -1.47 -24.08
CA SER A 263 1.30 -1.79 -24.86
C SER A 263 2.02 -3.02 -24.32
N GLU A 264 2.75 -3.73 -25.19
CA GLU A 264 3.65 -4.83 -24.81
C GLU A 264 4.64 -4.39 -23.71
N LYS A 265 5.17 -3.16 -23.84
CA LYS A 265 6.15 -2.55 -22.91
C LYS A 265 5.59 -2.39 -21.50
N THR A 266 4.30 -2.16 -21.37
CA THR A 266 3.63 -2.12 -20.07
C THR A 266 3.27 -3.52 -19.58
N LEU A 267 2.64 -4.33 -20.44
CA LEU A 267 2.15 -5.66 -20.08
C LEU A 267 3.25 -6.59 -19.58
N ARG A 268 4.51 -6.41 -20.05
CA ARG A 268 5.67 -7.19 -19.55
C ARG A 268 5.94 -7.01 -18.06
N TYR A 269 5.54 -5.88 -17.46
CA TYR A 269 5.70 -5.64 -16.02
C TYR A 269 4.51 -6.12 -15.20
N PHE A 270 3.35 -6.34 -15.82
CA PHE A 270 2.13 -6.78 -15.14
C PHE A 270 2.28 -8.23 -14.67
N PRO A 271 1.63 -8.60 -13.55
CA PRO A 271 1.50 -9.99 -13.12
C PRO A 271 0.87 -10.89 -14.20
N PRO A 272 1.23 -12.18 -14.27
CA PRO A 272 0.74 -13.11 -15.30
C PRO A 272 -0.79 -13.14 -15.42
N VAL A 273 -1.50 -13.19 -14.29
CA VAL A 273 -2.98 -13.24 -14.25
C VAL A 273 -3.65 -12.06 -14.96
N LEU A 274 -3.06 -10.86 -14.87
CA LEU A 274 -3.55 -9.68 -15.57
C LEU A 274 -3.09 -9.67 -17.02
N ARG A 275 -1.84 -10.04 -17.27
CA ARG A 275 -1.24 -10.05 -18.61
C ARG A 275 -2.02 -10.94 -19.56
N GLU A 276 -2.35 -12.16 -19.14
CA GLU A 276 -3.10 -13.13 -19.95
C GLU A 276 -4.47 -12.57 -20.35
N THR A 277 -5.22 -12.03 -19.38
CA THR A 277 -6.55 -11.45 -19.59
C THR A 277 -6.52 -10.20 -20.49
N LEU A 278 -5.50 -9.36 -20.37
CA LEU A 278 -5.41 -8.08 -21.10
C LEU A 278 -4.81 -8.24 -22.49
N SER A 279 -3.94 -9.23 -22.70
CA SER A 279 -3.27 -9.49 -23.98
C SER A 279 -4.24 -9.87 -25.11
N SER A 280 -5.40 -10.46 -24.79
CA SER A 280 -6.40 -10.89 -25.78
C SER A 280 -7.29 -9.76 -26.29
N ARG A 281 -7.13 -8.52 -25.80
CA ARG A 281 -7.98 -7.39 -26.17
C ARG A 281 -7.58 -6.82 -27.53
N MET A 282 -8.56 -6.70 -28.43
CA MET A 282 -8.33 -6.08 -29.73
C MET A 282 -8.06 -4.58 -29.60
N ASP A 283 -7.01 -4.11 -30.26
CA ASP A 283 -6.73 -2.69 -30.41
C ASP A 283 -7.68 -2.05 -31.43
N LYS A 284 -8.52 -1.13 -30.94
CA LYS A 284 -9.51 -0.40 -31.76
C LYS A 284 -8.98 0.91 -32.32
N ARG A 285 -7.73 1.30 -32.03
CA ARG A 285 -7.18 2.58 -32.50
C ARG A 285 -7.14 2.67 -34.02
N SER A 286 -6.73 1.60 -34.70
CA SER A 286 -6.73 1.54 -36.17
C SER A 286 -8.13 1.76 -36.76
N LEU A 287 -9.16 1.19 -36.13
CA LEU A 287 -10.57 1.41 -36.50
C LEU A 287 -11.01 2.85 -36.23
N ALA A 288 -10.60 3.45 -35.11
CA ALA A 288 -10.90 4.85 -34.79
C ALA A 288 -10.25 5.83 -35.78
N ILE A 289 -9.03 5.55 -36.22
CA ILE A 289 -8.34 6.30 -37.28
C ILE A 289 -9.01 6.09 -38.64
N GLN A 290 -9.44 4.87 -38.97
CA GLN A 290 -10.20 4.62 -40.20
C GLN A 290 -11.53 5.39 -40.20
N ALA A 291 -12.24 5.42 -39.06
CA ALA A 291 -13.46 6.19 -38.89
C ALA A 291 -13.18 7.71 -39.01
N TRP A 292 -12.05 8.18 -38.47
CA TRP A 292 -11.59 9.55 -38.67
C TRP A 292 -11.40 9.86 -40.16
N GLN A 293 -10.64 9.06 -40.91
CA GLN A 293 -10.39 9.28 -42.33
C GLN A 293 -11.68 9.34 -43.18
N GLN A 294 -12.72 8.59 -42.79
CA GLN A 294 -14.03 8.64 -43.44
C GLN A 294 -14.81 9.92 -43.10
N ALA A 295 -14.67 10.42 -41.87
CA ALA A 295 -15.39 11.60 -41.38
C ALA A 295 -14.63 12.92 -41.61
N GLU A 296 -13.32 12.87 -41.88
CA GLU A 296 -12.37 13.99 -41.88
C GLU A 296 -12.90 15.18 -42.67
N THR A 297 -13.23 15.01 -43.95
CA THR A 297 -13.73 16.10 -44.81
C THR A 297 -14.96 16.78 -44.21
N THR A 298 -15.88 16.01 -43.63
CA THR A 298 -17.11 16.54 -43.03
C THR A 298 -16.81 17.28 -41.73
N VAL A 299 -15.96 16.70 -40.87
CA VAL A 299 -15.58 17.30 -39.58
C VAL A 299 -14.80 18.59 -39.81
N ILE A 300 -13.84 18.61 -40.74
CA ILE A 300 -13.05 19.80 -41.08
C ILE A 300 -13.94 20.90 -41.65
N ASN A 301 -14.92 20.58 -42.50
CA ASN A 301 -15.89 21.56 -42.99
C ASN A 301 -16.73 22.15 -41.85
N GLN A 302 -17.22 21.32 -40.92
CA GLN A 302 -17.96 21.78 -39.75
C GLN A 302 -17.09 22.65 -38.83
N CYS A 303 -15.84 22.23 -38.59
CA CYS A 303 -14.89 22.98 -37.78
C CYS A 303 -14.54 24.31 -38.43
N THR A 304 -14.39 24.39 -39.75
CA THR A 304 -14.10 25.64 -40.47
C THR A 304 -15.25 26.63 -40.32
N GLN A 305 -16.50 26.17 -40.44
CA GLN A 305 -17.69 27.01 -40.21
C GLN A 305 -17.79 27.50 -38.77
N LEU A 306 -17.46 26.65 -37.80
CA LEU A 306 -17.55 26.96 -36.37
C LEU A 306 -16.39 27.83 -35.85
N LEU A 307 -15.18 27.57 -36.34
CA LEU A 307 -13.92 28.03 -35.78
C LEU A 307 -13.18 29.02 -36.67
N SER A 308 -13.68 29.38 -37.85
CA SER A 308 -13.05 30.48 -38.60
C SER A 308 -13.03 31.77 -37.76
N PRO A 309 -12.00 32.64 -37.89
CA PRO A 309 -11.91 33.88 -37.12
C PRO A 309 -13.12 34.80 -37.31
N SER A 310 -13.76 34.73 -38.49
CA SER A 310 -14.99 35.45 -38.85
C SER A 310 -16.29 34.70 -38.50
N ALA A 311 -16.22 33.56 -37.80
CA ALA A 311 -17.40 32.74 -37.51
C ALA A 311 -18.37 33.45 -36.54
N GLU A 312 -19.64 33.54 -36.97
CA GLU A 312 -20.72 34.11 -36.17
C GLU A 312 -21.00 33.28 -34.89
N PRO A 313 -21.13 33.92 -33.71
CA PRO A 313 -21.45 33.25 -32.45
C PRO A 313 -22.68 32.35 -32.48
N ASN A 314 -23.66 32.68 -33.31
CA ASN A 314 -24.94 31.97 -33.38
C ASN A 314 -24.80 30.54 -33.94
N TYR A 315 -23.75 30.27 -34.73
CA TYR A 315 -23.51 28.94 -35.29
C TYR A 315 -23.19 27.88 -34.21
N VAL A 316 -22.71 28.29 -33.04
CA VAL A 316 -22.44 27.41 -31.89
C VAL A 316 -23.68 26.56 -31.54
N MET A 317 -24.86 27.18 -31.48
CA MET A 317 -26.10 26.45 -31.15
C MET A 317 -26.51 25.50 -32.27
N THR A 318 -26.30 25.90 -33.53
CA THR A 318 -26.53 25.02 -34.69
C THR A 318 -25.63 23.79 -34.62
N TYR A 319 -24.34 23.97 -34.33
CA TYR A 319 -23.40 22.85 -34.17
C TYR A 319 -23.83 21.92 -33.02
N ILE A 320 -24.15 22.45 -31.85
CA ILE A 320 -24.54 21.64 -30.68
C ILE A 320 -25.84 20.86 -30.93
N ASN A 321 -26.80 21.42 -31.67
CA ASN A 321 -28.10 20.79 -31.89
C ASN A 321 -28.11 19.82 -33.09
N HIS A 322 -27.35 20.12 -34.14
CA HIS A 322 -27.45 19.41 -35.42
C HIS A 322 -26.21 18.60 -35.83
N SER A 323 -25.07 18.76 -35.15
CA SER A 323 -23.91 17.90 -35.45
C SER A 323 -24.19 16.44 -35.09
N PHE A 324 -23.79 15.52 -35.97
CA PHE A 324 -23.89 14.08 -35.72
C PHE A 324 -23.08 13.73 -34.46
N PRO A 325 -23.64 12.98 -33.50
CA PRO A 325 -22.93 12.62 -32.26
C PRO A 325 -21.56 11.99 -32.50
N GLN A 326 -21.45 11.12 -33.52
CA GLN A 326 -20.18 10.48 -33.91
C GLN A 326 -19.12 11.46 -34.40
N HIS A 327 -19.51 12.63 -34.94
CA HIS A 327 -18.56 13.64 -35.42
C HIS A 327 -18.08 14.54 -34.27
N ARG A 328 -18.88 14.69 -33.21
CA ARG A 328 -18.56 15.57 -32.07
C ARG A 328 -17.31 15.14 -31.31
N GLN A 329 -16.97 13.86 -31.31
CA GLN A 329 -15.76 13.34 -30.67
C GLN A 329 -14.46 13.80 -31.37
N TYR A 330 -14.57 14.31 -32.61
CA TYR A 330 -13.44 14.79 -33.40
C TYR A 330 -13.31 16.31 -33.38
N LEU A 331 -14.10 17.04 -32.59
CA LEU A 331 -14.07 18.51 -32.56
C LEU A 331 -12.68 19.03 -32.20
N CYS A 332 -12.05 18.48 -31.16
CA CYS A 332 -10.70 18.90 -30.75
C CYS A 332 -9.64 18.50 -31.77
N ALA A 333 -9.79 17.35 -32.42
CA ALA A 333 -8.92 16.92 -33.50
C ALA A 333 -9.00 17.87 -34.71
N GLY A 334 -10.23 18.21 -35.15
CA GLY A 334 -10.45 19.15 -36.25
C GLY A 334 -9.96 20.57 -35.93
N ALA A 335 -10.17 21.04 -34.69
CA ALA A 335 -9.62 22.30 -34.22
C ALA A 335 -8.08 22.32 -34.28
N TRP A 336 -7.44 21.23 -33.82
CA TRP A 336 -5.98 21.09 -33.85
C TRP A 336 -5.43 21.09 -35.29
N ILE A 337 -6.09 20.40 -36.22
CA ILE A 337 -5.69 20.35 -37.64
C ILE A 337 -5.76 21.75 -38.26
N LEU A 338 -6.87 22.47 -38.06
CA LEU A 338 -7.06 23.82 -38.62
C LEU A 338 -6.05 24.86 -38.13
N MET A 339 -5.39 24.61 -37.00
CA MET A 339 -4.33 25.50 -36.52
C MET A 339 -3.13 25.49 -37.46
N HIS A 340 -2.74 24.35 -38.03
CA HIS A 340 -1.53 24.21 -38.88
C HIS A 340 -0.24 24.83 -38.29
N GLY A 341 -0.13 24.96 -36.96
CA GLY A 341 0.99 25.63 -36.28
C GLY A 341 0.81 27.14 -36.08
N HIS A 342 -0.34 27.69 -36.48
CA HIS A 342 -0.76 29.08 -36.28
C HIS A 342 -2.04 29.12 -35.43
N PRO A 343 -1.91 29.13 -34.09
CA PRO A 343 -3.06 29.09 -33.18
C PRO A 343 -4.12 30.20 -33.40
N GLU A 344 -3.69 31.34 -33.94
CA GLU A 344 -4.54 32.48 -34.28
C GLU A 344 -5.59 32.16 -35.36
N SER A 345 -5.45 31.05 -36.08
CA SER A 345 -6.34 30.68 -37.18
C SER A 345 -7.72 30.17 -36.72
N ILE A 346 -7.89 29.89 -35.42
CA ILE A 346 -9.15 29.38 -34.87
C ILE A 346 -9.81 30.36 -33.88
N ASN A 347 -11.13 30.40 -33.90
CA ASN A 347 -11.96 31.12 -32.95
C ASN A 347 -12.10 30.31 -31.65
N SER A 348 -11.16 30.54 -30.73
CA SER A 348 -11.12 29.87 -29.42
C SER A 348 -12.34 30.16 -28.55
N ALA A 349 -13.00 31.32 -28.73
CA ALA A 349 -14.21 31.66 -28.00
C ALA A 349 -15.40 30.78 -28.40
N ASN A 350 -15.57 30.49 -29.70
CA ASN A 350 -16.60 29.55 -30.15
C ASN A 350 -16.30 28.12 -29.71
N LEU A 351 -15.03 27.69 -29.77
CA LEU A 351 -14.62 26.38 -29.25
C LEU A 351 -14.93 26.24 -27.75
N ALA A 352 -14.59 27.25 -26.95
CA ALA A 352 -14.89 27.30 -25.52
C ALA A 352 -16.39 27.17 -25.24
N ARG A 353 -17.24 27.88 -26.00
CA ARG A 353 -18.70 27.80 -25.86
C ARG A 353 -19.23 26.41 -26.15
N VAL A 354 -18.70 25.71 -27.16
CA VAL A 354 -19.11 24.33 -27.47
C VAL A 354 -18.64 23.36 -26.39
N LEU A 355 -17.37 23.42 -25.98
CA LEU A 355 -16.80 22.54 -24.95
C LEU A 355 -17.53 22.66 -23.60
N ARG A 356 -18.07 23.84 -23.29
CA ARG A 356 -18.89 24.08 -22.09
C ARG A 356 -20.22 23.33 -22.11
N GLU A 357 -20.80 23.13 -23.29
CA GLU A 357 -22.07 22.42 -23.46
C GLU A 357 -21.87 20.91 -23.64
N PHE A 358 -20.63 20.46 -23.80
CA PHE A 358 -20.31 19.04 -23.77
C PHE A 358 -20.35 18.51 -22.34
N SER A 359 -20.64 17.23 -22.21
CA SER A 359 -20.45 16.51 -20.95
C SER A 359 -18.95 16.31 -20.66
N PRO A 360 -18.56 16.13 -19.39
CA PRO A 360 -17.17 15.85 -19.04
C PRO A 360 -16.60 14.60 -19.74
N GLU A 361 -17.43 13.58 -19.95
CA GLU A 361 -17.06 12.37 -20.67
C GLU A 361 -16.82 12.62 -22.16
N GLU A 362 -17.68 13.40 -22.83
CA GLU A 362 -17.47 13.82 -24.23
C GLU A 362 -16.17 14.63 -24.39
N VAL A 363 -15.82 15.47 -23.41
CA VAL A 363 -14.54 16.21 -23.41
C VAL A 363 -13.36 15.24 -23.27
N THR A 364 -13.44 14.25 -22.38
CA THR A 364 -12.40 13.20 -22.27
C THR A 364 -12.23 12.48 -23.60
N ALA A 365 -13.32 11.99 -24.19
CA ALA A 365 -13.29 11.28 -25.47
C ALA A 365 -12.69 12.13 -26.60
N ASN A 366 -13.02 13.43 -26.64
CA ASN A 366 -12.43 14.39 -27.58
C ASN A 366 -10.92 14.51 -27.43
N ILE A 367 -10.40 14.53 -26.19
CA ILE A 367 -8.95 14.64 -25.93
C ILE A 367 -8.24 13.37 -26.39
N TYR A 368 -8.74 12.18 -26.03
CA TYR A 368 -8.13 10.92 -26.47
C TYR A 368 -8.14 10.79 -28.00
N THR A 369 -9.27 11.13 -28.63
CA THR A 369 -9.40 11.12 -30.09
C THR A 369 -8.47 12.12 -30.76
N MET A 370 -8.32 13.33 -30.19
CA MET A 370 -7.35 14.33 -30.67
C MET A 370 -5.92 13.81 -30.58
N VAL A 371 -5.55 13.13 -29.49
CA VAL A 371 -4.21 12.52 -29.35
C VAL A 371 -4.00 11.43 -30.40
N ASP A 372 -4.98 10.55 -30.63
CA ASP A 372 -4.90 9.51 -31.66
C ASP A 372 -4.69 10.10 -33.06
N VAL A 373 -5.50 11.10 -33.43
CA VAL A 373 -5.39 11.79 -34.73
C VAL A 373 -4.07 12.55 -34.85
N LEU A 374 -3.61 13.20 -33.78
CA LEU A 374 -2.34 13.92 -33.73
C LEU A 374 -1.15 12.99 -34.00
N LEU A 375 -1.10 11.84 -33.32
CA LEU A 375 -0.02 10.87 -33.50
C LEU A 375 -0.05 10.26 -34.89
N HIS A 376 -1.25 9.92 -35.40
CA HIS A 376 -1.41 9.46 -36.78
C HIS A 376 -0.93 10.51 -37.80
N HIS A 377 -1.29 11.79 -37.61
CA HIS A 377 -0.85 12.87 -38.49
C HIS A 377 0.67 13.03 -38.49
N ILE A 378 1.33 12.97 -37.33
CA ILE A 378 2.79 12.98 -37.24
C ILE A 378 3.39 11.83 -38.07
N GLN A 379 2.85 10.61 -37.94
CA GLN A 379 3.33 9.45 -38.71
C GLN A 379 3.17 9.66 -40.22
N VAL A 380 2.04 10.20 -40.66
CA VAL A 380 1.78 10.48 -42.08
C VAL A 380 2.73 11.55 -42.61
N GLU A 381 2.91 12.67 -41.92
CA GLU A 381 3.79 13.75 -42.37
C GLU A 381 5.27 13.34 -42.40
N LEU A 382 5.69 12.47 -41.48
CA LEU A 382 7.03 11.87 -41.51
C LEU A 382 7.26 11.04 -42.78
N GLN A 383 6.25 10.28 -43.22
CA GLN A 383 6.31 9.51 -44.47
C GLN A 383 6.40 10.44 -45.69
N HIS A 384 5.83 11.64 -45.61
CA HIS A 384 5.95 12.67 -46.65
C HIS A 384 7.29 13.45 -46.61
N GLY A 385 8.20 13.10 -45.71
CA GLY A 385 9.56 13.65 -45.63
C GLY A 385 9.70 14.90 -44.75
N HIS A 386 8.68 15.24 -43.95
CA HIS A 386 8.79 16.37 -43.03
C HIS A 386 9.68 16.02 -41.81
N PRO A 387 10.50 16.98 -41.33
CA PRO A 387 11.40 16.73 -40.21
C PRO A 387 10.62 16.57 -38.90
N LEU A 388 10.91 15.49 -38.17
CA LEU A 388 10.24 15.15 -36.91
C LEU A 388 10.25 16.30 -35.89
N GLN A 389 11.37 17.02 -35.80
CA GLN A 389 11.54 18.09 -34.83
C GLN A 389 10.51 19.21 -35.03
N ASP A 390 10.25 19.59 -36.28
CA ASP A 390 9.29 20.65 -36.60
C ASP A 390 7.86 20.19 -36.35
N LEU A 391 7.54 18.92 -36.65
CA LEU A 391 6.25 18.32 -36.36
C LEU A 391 5.95 18.30 -34.86
N LEU A 392 6.92 17.87 -34.04
CA LEU A 392 6.78 17.86 -32.59
C LEU A 392 6.66 19.29 -32.02
N LEU A 393 7.42 20.24 -32.54
CA LEU A 393 7.33 21.65 -32.14
C LEU A 393 5.95 22.24 -32.45
N LYS A 394 5.41 22.00 -33.65
CA LYS A 394 4.06 22.43 -34.04
C LYS A 394 2.98 21.77 -33.16
N ALA A 395 3.06 20.46 -32.97
CA ALA A 395 2.13 19.71 -32.12
C ALA A 395 2.11 20.26 -30.69
N SER A 396 3.29 20.41 -30.08
CA SER A 396 3.42 20.97 -28.73
C SER A 396 3.01 22.44 -28.63
N GLY A 397 3.24 23.25 -29.67
CA GLY A 397 2.78 24.63 -29.72
C GLY A 397 1.25 24.74 -29.72
N ASN A 398 0.58 23.94 -30.56
CA ASN A 398 -0.88 23.90 -30.60
C ASN A 398 -1.48 23.39 -29.29
N LEU A 399 -0.91 22.32 -28.70
CA LEU A 399 -1.35 21.81 -27.41
C LEU A 399 -1.13 22.84 -26.29
N ALA A 400 0.01 23.52 -26.27
CA ALA A 400 0.29 24.57 -25.30
C ALA A 400 -0.74 25.71 -25.37
N PHE A 401 -1.19 26.07 -26.58
CA PHE A 401 -2.25 27.07 -26.75
C PHE A 401 -3.58 26.64 -26.10
N PHE A 402 -3.98 25.38 -26.29
CA PHE A 402 -5.19 24.84 -25.66
C PHE A 402 -5.10 24.78 -24.14
N ILE A 403 -3.92 24.47 -23.58
CA ILE A 403 -3.76 24.25 -22.14
C ILE A 403 -3.44 25.54 -21.38
N TRP A 404 -2.57 26.40 -21.92
CA TRP A 404 -1.97 27.50 -21.16
C TRP A 404 -2.48 28.88 -21.58
N THR A 405 -2.73 29.09 -22.86
CA THR A 405 -3.16 30.41 -23.37
C THR A 405 -4.65 30.64 -23.13
N HIS A 406 -5.48 29.70 -23.57
CA HIS A 406 -6.93 29.79 -23.41
C HIS A 406 -7.50 28.83 -22.37
N GLU A 407 -6.69 27.89 -21.87
CA GLU A 407 -7.07 26.91 -20.84
C GLU A 407 -8.39 26.20 -21.16
N LEU A 408 -8.53 25.76 -22.41
CA LEU A 408 -9.72 25.12 -22.96
C LEU A 408 -9.85 23.65 -22.58
N LEU A 409 -8.71 22.98 -22.34
CA LEU A 409 -8.66 21.54 -22.08
C LEU A 409 -7.99 21.24 -20.73
N PRO A 410 -8.47 20.23 -19.99
CA PRO A 410 -7.85 19.76 -18.76
C PRO A 410 -6.49 19.07 -19.03
N LEU A 411 -5.43 19.59 -18.41
CA LEU A 411 -4.06 19.09 -18.59
C LEU A 411 -3.86 17.67 -18.09
N ASP A 412 -4.41 17.34 -16.91
CA ASP A 412 -4.33 16.01 -16.30
C ASP A 412 -4.83 14.93 -17.27
N ILE A 413 -5.95 15.18 -17.94
CA ILE A 413 -6.52 14.23 -18.93
C ILE A 413 -5.67 14.15 -20.21
N LEU A 414 -5.13 15.28 -20.69
CA LEU A 414 -4.24 15.27 -21.85
C LEU A 414 -2.97 14.47 -21.56
N LEU A 415 -2.37 14.64 -20.38
CA LEU A 415 -1.19 13.89 -19.97
C LEU A 415 -1.50 12.40 -19.88
N LEU A 416 -2.63 12.02 -19.26
CA LEU A 416 -3.09 10.63 -19.20
C LEU A 416 -3.26 10.04 -20.61
N ALA A 417 -3.95 10.76 -21.52
CA ALA A 417 -4.15 10.31 -22.89
C ALA A 417 -2.84 10.09 -23.65
N LEU A 418 -1.84 10.96 -23.45
CA LEU A 418 -0.52 10.82 -24.07
C LEU A 418 0.27 9.64 -23.49
N ILE A 419 0.34 9.49 -22.16
CA ILE A 419 1.10 8.38 -21.56
C ILE A 419 0.40 7.03 -21.74
N ASP A 420 -0.89 7.03 -22.05
CA ASP A 420 -1.65 5.83 -22.41
C ASP A 420 -1.39 5.34 -23.85
N ARG A 421 -0.67 6.12 -24.66
CA ARG A 421 -0.17 5.79 -26.00
C ARG A 421 1.33 5.56 -25.99
N ASP A 422 1.80 4.83 -24.99
CA ASP A 422 3.23 4.60 -24.73
C ASP A 422 3.91 3.65 -25.73
N ASP A 423 3.14 3.01 -26.59
CA ASP A 423 3.65 2.28 -27.76
C ASP A 423 4.07 3.21 -28.90
N ASP A 424 3.52 4.43 -28.98
CA ASP A 424 3.98 5.45 -29.92
C ASP A 424 5.18 6.24 -29.34
N PRO A 425 6.35 6.23 -30.00
CA PRO A 425 7.55 6.89 -29.49
C PRO A 425 7.43 8.42 -29.41
N HIS A 426 6.47 9.03 -30.09
CA HIS A 426 6.25 10.48 -30.11
C HIS A 426 5.39 10.95 -28.94
N ALA A 427 4.49 10.12 -28.41
CA ALA A 427 3.59 10.50 -27.32
C ALA A 427 4.35 10.93 -26.05
N LEU A 428 5.28 10.09 -25.57
CA LEU A 428 6.10 10.41 -24.40
C LEU A 428 7.07 11.57 -24.66
N ARG A 429 7.51 11.77 -25.91
CA ARG A 429 8.34 12.93 -26.31
C ARG A 429 7.57 14.24 -26.23
N ILE A 430 6.28 14.26 -26.52
CA ILE A 430 5.43 15.46 -26.33
C ILE A 430 5.29 15.77 -24.83
N VAL A 431 5.18 14.75 -23.99
CA VAL A 431 5.04 14.92 -22.53
C VAL A 431 6.32 15.48 -21.91
N VAL A 432 7.49 14.86 -22.13
CA VAL A 432 8.73 15.16 -21.38
C VAL A 432 9.84 15.79 -22.23
N GLY A 433 9.73 15.74 -23.56
CA GLY A 433 10.73 16.27 -24.48
C GLY A 433 12.00 15.40 -24.52
N HIS A 434 12.61 15.28 -25.70
CA HIS A 434 13.89 14.59 -25.86
C HIS A 434 14.82 15.42 -26.73
N SER A 435 15.77 16.14 -26.13
CA SER A 435 16.97 16.59 -26.84
C SER A 435 18.10 16.96 -25.86
N TYR A 436 19.25 16.32 -26.02
CA TYR A 436 20.48 16.64 -25.28
C TYR A 436 21.24 17.83 -25.88
N LEU A 437 20.82 18.34 -27.04
CA LEU A 437 21.59 19.33 -27.84
C LEU A 437 20.89 20.69 -28.03
N ALA A 438 19.65 20.86 -27.57
CA ALA A 438 18.96 22.15 -27.61
C ALA A 438 18.03 22.31 -26.39
N PRO A 439 17.88 23.52 -25.82
CA PRO A 439 17.01 23.73 -24.67
C PRO A 439 15.57 23.27 -24.98
N CYS A 440 15.01 22.52 -24.04
CA CYS A 440 13.88 21.61 -24.17
C CYS A 440 12.50 22.34 -24.18
N TRP A 441 12.31 23.30 -25.07
CA TRP A 441 11.10 24.14 -25.16
C TRP A 441 9.84 23.41 -25.72
N ILE A 442 9.92 22.10 -25.95
CA ILE A 442 8.87 21.32 -26.65
C ILE A 442 7.97 20.53 -25.69
N SER A 443 8.45 20.18 -24.49
CA SER A 443 7.70 19.37 -23.52
C SER A 443 6.54 20.13 -22.89
N LEU A 444 5.40 19.47 -22.67
CA LEU A 444 4.29 20.03 -21.89
C LEU A 444 4.64 20.24 -20.41
N LEU A 445 5.47 19.36 -19.83
CA LEU A 445 5.88 19.44 -18.42
C LEU A 445 6.97 20.52 -18.20
N ASP A 446 7.87 20.72 -19.16
CA ASP A 446 8.94 21.72 -19.04
C ASP A 446 8.48 23.17 -19.26
N ARG A 447 7.22 23.40 -19.65
CA ARG A 447 6.68 24.74 -19.98
C ARG A 447 6.76 25.69 -18.77
N GLN A 448 7.20 26.92 -19.04
CA GLN A 448 7.37 27.95 -18.00
C GLN A 448 6.06 28.28 -17.28
N GLU A 449 4.94 28.22 -17.99
CA GLU A 449 3.59 28.46 -17.47
C GLU A 449 3.26 27.47 -16.35
N LEU A 450 3.55 26.17 -16.54
CA LEU A 450 3.36 25.16 -15.52
C LEU A 450 4.36 25.33 -14.38
N GLN A 451 5.64 25.52 -14.69
CA GLN A 451 6.68 25.69 -13.66
C GLN A 451 6.40 26.89 -12.74
N GLN A 452 5.88 27.99 -13.30
CA GLN A 452 5.46 29.15 -12.52
C GLN A 452 4.24 28.85 -11.64
N ARG A 453 3.27 28.07 -12.11
CA ARG A 453 2.14 27.61 -11.28
C ARG A 453 2.60 26.69 -10.16
N VAL A 454 3.50 25.75 -10.43
CA VAL A 454 4.08 24.87 -9.40
C VAL A 454 4.83 25.67 -8.33
N LYS A 455 5.65 26.64 -8.76
CA LYS A 455 6.35 27.55 -7.83
C LYS A 455 5.37 28.38 -6.99
N THR A 456 4.30 28.87 -7.60
CA THR A 456 3.26 29.65 -6.90
C THR A 456 2.50 28.77 -5.90
N PHE A 457 2.14 27.54 -6.30
CA PHE A 457 1.47 26.56 -5.45
C PHE A 457 2.31 26.21 -4.21
N THR A 458 3.58 25.88 -4.41
CA THR A 458 4.52 25.53 -3.33
C THR A 458 4.81 26.71 -2.41
N THR A 459 4.96 27.94 -2.94
CA THR A 459 5.16 29.14 -2.12
C THR A 459 3.93 29.49 -1.29
N ASN A 460 2.72 29.36 -1.86
CA ASN A 460 1.47 29.67 -1.18
C ASN A 460 1.09 28.64 -0.10
N ARG A 461 1.54 27.39 -0.24
CA ARG A 461 1.37 26.32 0.75
C ARG A 461 2.65 26.13 1.54
N ALA A 462 2.91 27.09 2.44
CA ALA A 462 4.16 27.25 3.17
C ALA A 462 4.77 25.96 3.77
N ILE A 463 3.95 24.98 4.20
CA ILE A 463 4.40 23.71 4.80
C ILE A 463 3.53 22.55 4.29
N THR A 464 4.12 21.39 4.03
CA THR A 464 3.42 20.13 3.69
C THR A 464 2.45 19.70 4.77
N GLU A 465 2.83 19.88 6.03
CA GLU A 465 2.05 19.61 7.24
C GLU A 465 1.09 20.76 7.49
N HIS A 466 0.04 20.85 6.67
CA HIS A 466 -0.92 21.97 6.68
C HIS A 466 -1.52 22.27 8.07
N TRP A 467 -1.62 21.25 8.94
CA TRP A 467 -2.12 21.37 10.31
C TRP A 467 -1.19 22.16 11.25
N LEU A 468 0.10 22.30 10.92
CA LEU A 468 1.06 23.08 11.69
C LEU A 468 1.11 24.56 11.29
N TYR A 469 0.58 24.92 10.13
CA TYR A 469 0.59 26.30 9.66
C TYR A 469 -0.47 27.14 10.39
N SER A 470 -0.06 28.03 11.29
CA SER A 470 -0.98 28.90 12.06
C SER A 470 -1.25 30.26 11.41
N GLY A 471 -0.66 30.54 10.24
CA GLY A 471 -0.88 31.80 9.53
C GLY A 471 -2.25 31.88 8.86
N THR A 472 -2.59 33.07 8.36
CA THR A 472 -3.80 33.28 7.56
C THR A 472 -3.65 32.63 6.18
N PHE A 473 -4.63 31.82 5.78
CA PHE A 473 -4.69 31.28 4.42
C PHE A 473 -5.23 32.32 3.44
N LYS A 474 -4.68 32.33 2.22
CA LYS A 474 -5.14 33.22 1.16
C LYS A 474 -5.96 32.44 0.15
N ARG A 475 -7.15 32.95 -0.19
CA ARG A 475 -7.92 32.42 -1.33
C ARG A 475 -7.20 32.75 -2.63
N VAL A 476 -7.05 31.73 -3.46
CA VAL A 476 -6.63 31.90 -4.86
C VAL A 476 -7.88 32.22 -5.68
N GLU A 477 -7.75 33.13 -6.64
CA GLU A 477 -8.82 33.42 -7.59
C GLU A 477 -9.16 32.16 -8.40
N LEU A 478 -10.46 31.87 -8.55
CA LEU A 478 -10.96 30.63 -9.15
C LEU A 478 -10.36 30.35 -10.53
N GLN A 479 -10.34 31.35 -11.41
CA GLN A 479 -9.78 31.24 -12.75
C GLN A 479 -8.27 31.00 -12.71
N LYS A 480 -7.53 31.65 -11.81
CA LYS A 480 -6.08 31.43 -11.65
C LYS A 480 -5.76 30.03 -11.11
N ALA A 481 -6.62 29.48 -10.26
CA ALA A 481 -6.43 28.17 -9.66
C ALA A 481 -6.72 27.02 -10.63
N LEU A 482 -7.83 27.09 -11.36
CA LEU A 482 -8.34 25.96 -12.16
C LEU A 482 -8.35 26.18 -13.67
N GLY A 483 -8.07 27.41 -14.10
CA GLY A 483 -8.17 27.82 -15.49
C GLY A 483 -9.60 27.94 -16.00
N ASN A 484 -9.73 28.53 -17.19
CA ASN A 484 -11.02 28.88 -17.80
C ASN A 484 -11.98 27.67 -17.89
N HIS A 485 -11.50 26.52 -18.39
CA HIS A 485 -12.32 25.32 -18.58
C HIS A 485 -13.15 24.91 -17.36
N LEU A 486 -12.52 24.98 -16.19
CA LEU A 486 -13.12 24.51 -14.95
C LEU A 486 -13.80 25.63 -14.16
N SER A 487 -13.48 26.90 -14.43
CA SER A 487 -14.05 28.05 -13.72
C SER A 487 -15.30 28.64 -14.37
N TRP A 488 -15.72 28.19 -15.56
CA TRP A 488 -16.73 28.94 -16.35
C TRP A 488 -18.14 29.00 -15.75
N LYS A 489 -18.73 27.86 -15.36
CA LYS A 489 -20.14 27.79 -14.93
C LYS A 489 -20.29 27.96 -13.41
N ASP A 490 -19.30 27.51 -12.65
CA ASP A 490 -19.35 27.52 -11.19
C ASP A 490 -18.70 28.77 -10.62
N ARG A 491 -19.36 29.41 -9.65
CA ARG A 491 -18.91 30.67 -9.03
C ARG A 491 -18.36 30.47 -7.62
N HIS A 492 -18.44 29.25 -7.07
CA HIS A 492 -17.94 28.98 -5.73
C HIS A 492 -16.40 29.06 -5.72
N PRO A 493 -15.79 29.66 -4.70
CA PRO A 493 -14.34 29.75 -4.62
C PRO A 493 -13.70 28.37 -4.41
N THR A 494 -12.40 28.27 -4.70
CA THR A 494 -11.57 27.11 -4.32
C THR A 494 -11.06 27.29 -2.90
N PHE A 495 -11.03 26.20 -2.13
CA PHE A 495 -10.40 26.14 -0.82
C PHE A 495 -9.01 25.52 -0.94
N PHE A 496 -8.93 24.37 -1.59
CA PHE A 496 -7.72 23.57 -1.74
C PHE A 496 -7.53 23.00 -3.15
N ASP A 497 -8.50 23.13 -4.05
CA ASP A 497 -8.34 22.68 -5.44
C ASP A 497 -7.44 23.62 -6.25
N ASP A 498 -6.63 23.04 -7.13
CA ASP A 498 -5.68 23.74 -8.00
C ASP A 498 -5.28 22.80 -9.16
N ILE A 499 -5.03 23.35 -10.35
CA ILE A 499 -4.56 22.57 -11.50
C ILE A 499 -3.30 21.77 -11.16
N VAL A 500 -2.39 22.32 -10.35
CA VAL A 500 -1.16 21.68 -9.90
C VAL A 500 -1.45 20.56 -8.91
N ALA A 501 -2.39 20.76 -7.99
CA ALA A 501 -2.78 19.73 -7.02
C ALA A 501 -3.39 18.50 -7.71
N ARG A 502 -4.13 18.70 -8.79
CA ARG A 502 -4.70 17.61 -9.60
C ARG A 502 -3.65 16.76 -10.32
N LEU A 503 -2.43 17.29 -10.53
CA LEU A 503 -1.31 16.54 -11.11
C LEU A 503 -0.61 15.61 -10.11
N LEU A 504 -0.88 15.72 -8.81
CA LEU A 504 -0.25 14.87 -7.79
C LEU A 504 -0.39 13.36 -8.09
N PRO A 505 -1.56 12.81 -8.47
CA PRO A 505 -1.67 11.41 -8.91
C PRO A 505 -1.14 11.13 -10.33
N VAL A 506 -1.00 12.15 -11.19
CA VAL A 506 -0.64 11.98 -12.60
C VAL A 506 0.87 11.91 -12.80
N ILE A 507 1.65 12.74 -12.10
CA ILE A 507 3.12 12.74 -12.21
C ILE A 507 3.72 11.35 -11.87
N PRO A 508 3.30 10.66 -10.78
CA PRO A 508 3.70 9.27 -10.54
C PRO A 508 3.43 8.35 -11.72
N LEU A 509 2.26 8.42 -12.36
CA LEU A 509 1.94 7.61 -13.54
C LEU A 509 2.87 7.90 -14.71
N VAL A 510 3.21 9.18 -14.97
CA VAL A 510 4.19 9.55 -15.99
C VAL A 510 5.53 8.87 -15.71
N VAL A 511 6.00 8.89 -14.45
CA VAL A 511 7.25 8.23 -14.05
C VAL A 511 7.19 6.71 -14.28
N TYR A 512 6.09 6.05 -13.91
CA TYR A 512 5.90 4.62 -14.19
C TYR A 512 6.01 4.33 -15.70
N ARG A 513 5.34 5.13 -16.54
CA ARG A 513 5.31 4.94 -17.99
C ARG A 513 6.69 5.14 -18.63
N LEU A 514 7.47 6.11 -18.14
CA LEU A 514 8.85 6.32 -18.58
C LEU A 514 9.76 5.13 -18.23
N ILE A 515 9.63 4.59 -17.02
CA ILE A 515 10.38 3.40 -16.59
C ILE A 515 9.98 2.18 -17.44
N GLU A 516 8.68 1.98 -17.67
CA GLU A 516 8.17 0.90 -18.52
C GLU A 516 8.68 0.98 -19.96
N ASN A 517 9.04 2.18 -20.42
CA ASN A 517 9.58 2.48 -21.75
C ASN A 517 11.12 2.60 -21.80
N ASP A 518 11.82 2.15 -20.75
CA ASP A 518 13.28 2.19 -20.64
C ASP A 518 13.86 3.64 -20.72
N ALA A 519 13.04 4.66 -20.43
CA ALA A 519 13.39 6.07 -20.48
C ALA A 519 13.80 6.61 -19.09
N MET A 520 14.75 5.93 -18.44
CA MET A 520 15.14 6.20 -17.05
C MET A 520 15.70 7.61 -16.83
N ASP A 521 16.45 8.16 -17.78
CA ASP A 521 16.99 9.53 -17.71
C ASP A 521 15.88 10.60 -17.71
N LEU A 522 14.80 10.37 -18.46
CA LEU A 522 13.64 11.26 -18.48
C LEU A 522 12.83 11.13 -17.18
N ALA A 523 12.70 9.92 -16.64
CA ALA A 523 12.08 9.70 -15.33
C ALA A 523 12.83 10.44 -14.22
N GLU A 524 14.17 10.41 -14.26
CA GLU A 524 15.03 11.16 -13.35
C GLU A 524 14.74 12.66 -13.42
N ARG A 525 14.69 13.21 -14.64
CA ARG A 525 14.45 14.63 -14.88
C ARG A 525 13.07 15.07 -14.36
N VAL A 526 12.04 14.28 -14.59
CA VAL A 526 10.68 14.57 -14.08
C VAL A 526 10.65 14.56 -12.56
N LEU A 527 11.26 13.56 -11.91
CA LEU A 527 11.35 13.52 -10.45
C LEU A 527 12.11 14.72 -9.89
N ALA A 528 13.22 15.11 -10.53
CA ALA A 528 14.00 16.28 -10.13
C ALA A 528 13.20 17.59 -10.25
N MET A 529 12.47 17.75 -11.36
CA MET A 529 11.68 18.94 -11.64
C MET A 529 10.48 19.09 -10.70
N TYR A 530 9.81 17.99 -10.36
CA TYR A 530 8.58 18.00 -9.58
C TYR A 530 8.76 17.56 -8.12
N ALA A 531 10.00 17.42 -7.64
CA ALA A 531 10.28 17.00 -6.26
C ALA A 531 9.53 17.85 -5.21
N SER A 532 9.56 19.18 -5.37
CA SER A 532 8.87 20.12 -4.47
C SER A 532 7.35 19.95 -4.47
N LEU A 533 6.76 19.59 -5.62
CA LEU A 533 5.35 19.28 -5.73
C LEU A 533 5.01 17.95 -5.05
N LEU A 534 5.82 16.92 -5.31
CA LEU A 534 5.59 15.58 -4.78
C LEU A 534 5.68 15.51 -3.25
N PHE A 535 6.33 16.47 -2.59
CA PHE A 535 6.25 16.64 -1.14
C PHE A 535 4.82 16.83 -0.60
N HIS A 536 3.90 17.32 -1.43
CA HIS A 536 2.49 17.47 -1.08
C HIS A 536 1.63 16.25 -1.44
N HIS A 537 2.22 15.19 -1.99
CA HIS A 537 1.48 13.96 -2.29
C HIS A 537 0.99 13.31 -0.98
N PRO A 538 -0.27 12.87 -0.87
CA PRO A 538 -0.82 12.35 0.38
C PRO A 538 -0.23 10.98 0.80
N PHE A 539 0.33 10.23 -0.16
CA PHE A 539 0.84 8.86 0.06
C PHE A 539 2.28 8.68 -0.43
N ARG A 540 3.20 9.57 -0.03
CA ARG A 540 4.60 9.56 -0.46
C ARG A 540 5.34 8.27 -0.13
N PHE A 541 5.16 7.73 1.07
CA PHE A 541 5.81 6.49 1.47
C PHE A 541 5.29 5.31 0.67
N THR A 542 3.97 5.26 0.46
CA THR A 542 3.37 4.20 -0.36
C THR A 542 3.87 4.26 -1.80
N PHE A 543 3.93 5.46 -2.40
CA PHE A 543 4.46 5.65 -3.74
C PHE A 543 5.91 5.17 -3.86
N VAL A 544 6.80 5.62 -2.96
CA VAL A 544 8.23 5.26 -3.00
C VAL A 544 8.45 3.78 -2.75
N ARG A 545 7.76 3.19 -1.77
CA ARG A 545 7.83 1.74 -1.51
C ARG A 545 7.35 0.94 -2.72
N ASP A 546 6.21 1.31 -3.31
CA ASP A 546 5.61 0.57 -4.40
C ASP A 546 6.41 0.67 -5.70
N ILE A 547 6.96 1.84 -6.04
CA ILE A 547 7.76 1.99 -7.27
C ILE A 547 9.10 1.23 -7.16
N LEU A 548 9.75 1.25 -5.99
CA LEU A 548 10.99 0.48 -5.75
C LEU A 548 10.73 -1.02 -5.79
N ALA A 549 9.62 -1.49 -5.21
CA ALA A 549 9.24 -2.90 -5.20
C ALA A 549 8.79 -3.38 -6.59
N TYR A 550 7.97 -2.61 -7.30
CA TYR A 550 7.39 -2.99 -8.59
C TYR A 550 8.44 -3.12 -9.69
N PHE A 551 9.48 -2.27 -9.65
CA PHE A 551 10.60 -2.27 -10.60
C PHE A 551 11.92 -2.78 -9.98
N TYR A 552 11.86 -3.54 -8.89
CA TYR A 552 13.05 -4.07 -8.25
C TYR A 552 13.96 -4.80 -9.26
N GLY A 553 15.28 -4.58 -9.15
CA GLY A 553 16.28 -5.12 -10.07
C GLY A 553 16.41 -4.41 -11.42
N HIS A 554 15.52 -3.48 -11.76
CA HIS A 554 15.52 -2.78 -13.06
C HIS A 554 15.87 -1.28 -12.95
N LEU A 555 15.91 -0.73 -11.74
CA LEU A 555 16.14 0.70 -11.51
C LEU A 555 17.65 1.02 -11.39
N PRO A 556 18.17 2.02 -12.12
CA PRO A 556 19.54 2.47 -11.93
C PRO A 556 19.71 3.21 -10.59
N PRO A 557 20.89 3.14 -9.94
CA PRO A 557 21.12 3.74 -8.61
C PRO A 557 20.82 5.25 -8.56
N LYS A 558 21.10 5.97 -9.64
CA LYS A 558 20.81 7.41 -9.75
C LYS A 558 19.32 7.70 -9.66
N LEU A 559 18.48 6.89 -10.33
CA LEU A 559 17.03 7.02 -10.30
C LEU A 559 16.47 6.65 -8.92
N ILE A 560 17.01 5.62 -8.26
CA ILE A 560 16.65 5.25 -6.87
C ILE A 560 16.83 6.45 -5.94
N LYS A 561 17.97 7.15 -6.02
CA LYS A 561 18.21 8.36 -5.21
C LYS A 561 17.15 9.44 -5.42
N TRP A 562 16.72 9.67 -6.66
CA TRP A 562 15.68 10.65 -6.96
C TRP A 562 14.29 10.22 -6.48
N ILE A 563 13.97 8.93 -6.56
CA ILE A 563 12.75 8.37 -5.96
C ILE A 563 12.76 8.61 -4.45
N LEU A 564 13.87 8.33 -3.77
CA LEU A 564 14.02 8.54 -2.33
C LEU A 564 13.89 10.01 -1.91
N ASN A 565 14.37 10.94 -2.74
CA ASN A 565 14.26 12.37 -2.46
C ASN A 565 12.82 12.85 -2.27
N VAL A 566 11.81 12.14 -2.79
CA VAL A 566 10.38 12.45 -2.59
C VAL A 566 9.97 12.41 -1.12
N LEU A 567 10.70 11.67 -0.28
CA LEU A 567 10.36 11.50 1.12
C LEU A 567 10.87 12.64 2.04
N ASP A 568 11.73 13.53 1.57
CA ASP A 568 12.46 14.49 2.45
C ASP A 568 13.28 13.74 3.53
N LEU A 569 14.38 13.14 3.08
CA LEU A 569 15.24 12.24 3.86
C LEU A 569 15.72 12.80 5.20
N SER A 570 15.70 14.13 5.37
CA SER A 570 16.13 14.81 6.59
C SER A 570 15.18 14.64 7.78
N LYS A 571 13.91 14.30 7.53
CA LYS A 571 12.85 14.23 8.56
C LYS A 571 12.42 12.81 8.92
N ILE A 572 13.06 11.80 8.33
CA ILE A 572 12.61 10.42 8.37
C ILE A 572 13.58 9.58 9.18
N PRO A 573 13.08 8.61 9.98
CA PRO A 573 13.92 7.69 10.74
C PRO A 573 14.56 6.62 9.83
N PHE A 574 15.39 7.03 8.88
CA PHE A 574 16.31 6.13 8.20
C PHE A 574 17.50 5.81 9.11
N SER A 575 18.12 4.65 8.92
CA SER A 575 19.36 4.28 9.62
C SER A 575 20.47 5.31 9.34
N ASP A 576 21.22 5.72 10.37
CA ASP A 576 22.22 6.80 10.27
C ASP A 576 23.28 6.60 9.17
N SER A 577 23.65 5.34 8.89
CA SER A 577 24.62 4.99 7.83
C SER A 577 24.00 4.74 6.45
N PHE A 578 22.67 4.74 6.32
CA PHE A 578 21.96 4.38 5.08
C PHE A 578 22.41 5.23 3.89
N LEU A 579 22.48 6.55 4.05
CA LEU A 579 22.88 7.49 2.99
C LEU A 579 24.32 7.26 2.49
N GLN A 580 25.19 6.76 3.37
CA GLN A 580 26.58 6.41 3.02
C GLN A 580 26.61 5.16 2.13
N HIS A 581 25.76 4.18 2.41
CA HIS A 581 25.69 2.93 1.66
C HIS A 581 25.02 3.08 0.28
N ILE A 582 24.02 3.96 0.13
CA ILE A 582 23.43 4.25 -1.20
C ILE A 582 24.45 4.90 -2.13
N SER A 583 25.35 5.71 -1.58
CA SER A 583 26.32 6.47 -2.37
C SER A 583 27.54 5.63 -2.79
N ASN A 584 27.77 4.48 -2.15
CA ASN A 584 28.92 3.60 -2.39
C ASN A 584 28.47 2.21 -2.89
N PRO A 585 28.29 2.02 -4.20
CA PRO A 585 27.77 0.79 -4.78
C PRO A 585 28.72 -0.42 -4.71
N SER A 586 29.95 -0.23 -4.23
CA SER A 586 31.00 -1.26 -4.30
C SER A 586 31.07 -2.21 -3.10
N MET A 587 30.34 -1.95 -2.01
CA MET A 587 30.41 -2.78 -0.80
C MET A 587 29.04 -3.03 -0.18
N CYS A 588 28.74 -4.29 0.10
CA CYS A 588 27.58 -4.65 0.91
C CYS A 588 27.70 -4.03 2.31
N PRO A 589 26.60 -3.48 2.88
CA PRO A 589 26.61 -3.04 4.26
C PRO A 589 27.08 -4.15 5.20
N PRO A 590 27.76 -3.80 6.31
CA PRO A 590 28.21 -4.78 7.30
C PRO A 590 27.02 -5.44 8.01
N LEU A 591 27.25 -6.61 8.63
CA LEU A 591 26.21 -7.31 9.38
C LEU A 591 25.61 -6.47 10.52
N ASP A 592 26.41 -5.61 11.16
CA ASP A 592 25.94 -4.66 12.18
C ASP A 592 24.84 -3.73 11.67
N TYR A 593 24.87 -3.33 10.39
CA TYR A 593 23.82 -2.50 9.80
C TYR A 593 22.48 -3.25 9.75
N PHE A 594 22.48 -4.48 9.24
CA PHE A 594 21.28 -5.31 9.20
C PHE A 594 20.80 -5.72 10.59
N ALA A 595 21.71 -5.95 11.55
CA ALA A 595 21.36 -6.26 12.93
C ALA A 595 20.70 -5.05 13.63
N ALA A 596 21.20 -3.83 13.39
CA ALA A 596 20.59 -2.60 13.89
C ALA A 596 19.20 -2.38 13.29
N LEU A 597 19.01 -2.68 12.00
CA LEU A 597 17.71 -2.61 11.33
C LEU A 597 16.70 -3.58 11.97
N LEU A 598 17.09 -4.84 12.18
CA LEU A 598 16.26 -5.84 12.86
C LEU A 598 15.92 -5.43 14.30
N LEU A 599 16.89 -4.89 15.05
CA LEU A 599 16.64 -4.39 16.41
C LEU A 599 15.65 -3.21 16.40
N GLY A 600 15.73 -2.32 15.41
CA GLY A 600 14.77 -1.23 15.21
C GLY A 600 13.34 -1.75 15.04
N LEU A 601 13.17 -2.84 14.28
CA LEU A 601 11.88 -3.52 14.13
C LEU A 601 11.42 -4.21 15.43
N VAL A 602 12.31 -4.89 16.15
CA VAL A 602 11.98 -5.52 17.44
C VAL A 602 11.45 -4.48 18.43
N ASN A 603 12.09 -3.32 18.52
CA ASN A 603 11.73 -2.30 19.50
C ASN A 603 10.45 -1.52 19.15
N ASN A 604 10.10 -1.39 17.87
CA ASN A 604 9.04 -0.48 17.42
C ASN A 604 7.88 -1.14 16.65
N VAL A 605 8.07 -2.38 16.18
CA VAL A 605 7.11 -3.09 15.32
C VAL A 605 6.60 -4.37 15.95
N ILE A 606 7.48 -5.16 16.57
CA ILE A 606 7.08 -6.41 17.22
C ILE A 606 6.43 -6.09 18.57
N PRO A 607 5.23 -6.63 18.87
CA PRO A 607 4.61 -6.45 20.17
C PRO A 607 5.54 -6.97 21.29
N PRO A 608 5.73 -6.20 22.38
CA PRO A 608 6.62 -6.62 23.46
C PRO A 608 6.09 -7.89 24.12
N LEU A 609 6.98 -8.85 24.38
CA LEU A 609 6.66 -10.02 25.20
C LEU A 609 6.27 -9.52 26.60
N SER A 610 5.02 -9.70 27.00
CA SER A 610 4.50 -9.18 28.27
C SER A 610 5.23 -9.82 29.46
N SER A 611 6.22 -9.13 30.03
CA SER A 611 6.76 -9.44 31.35
C SER A 611 6.34 -8.35 32.34
N ASN A 612 5.05 -8.30 32.65
CA ASN A 612 4.56 -7.70 33.89
C ASN A 612 3.30 -8.46 34.33
N SER A 613 3.50 -9.58 35.00
CA SER A 613 2.52 -10.13 35.93
C SER A 613 2.36 -9.18 37.12
N LYS A 614 1.63 -8.09 36.90
CA LYS A 614 0.78 -7.50 37.95
C LYS A 614 -0.63 -7.50 37.37
N SER A 615 -1.39 -8.52 37.73
CA SER A 615 -2.84 -8.54 37.60
C SER A 615 -3.42 -7.30 38.28
N GLY A 616 -3.74 -6.28 37.50
CA GLY A 616 -4.60 -5.18 37.91
C GLY A 616 -6.05 -5.61 37.74
N SER A 617 -6.67 -6.05 38.83
CA SER A 617 -8.12 -6.24 38.92
C SER A 617 -8.83 -4.91 38.58
N MET A 618 -9.79 -4.97 37.65
CA MET A 618 -10.80 -3.94 37.44
C MET A 618 -12.04 -4.31 38.28
N GLY A 619 -12.41 -3.42 39.21
CA GLY A 619 -13.73 -3.37 39.83
C GLY A 619 -13.84 -4.01 41.22
N ASP A 620 -13.80 -3.18 42.28
CA ASP A 620 -15.00 -2.95 43.10
C ASP A 620 -14.77 -1.84 44.13
N ALA A 621 -15.80 -1.01 44.30
CA ALA A 621 -15.85 0.11 45.22
C ALA A 621 -16.45 -0.32 46.57
N SER A 622 -15.77 -0.06 47.70
CA SER A 622 -16.39 0.44 48.94
C SER A 622 -15.43 0.53 50.14
N THR A 623 -15.51 1.67 50.85
CA THR A 623 -15.31 1.93 52.30
C THR A 623 -13.91 1.97 52.96
N ASN A 624 -13.71 3.08 53.70
CA ASN A 624 -12.57 3.54 54.53
C ASN A 624 -12.29 2.66 55.81
N PRO A 625 -11.43 3.12 56.77
CA PRO A 625 -9.97 3.27 56.77
C PRO A 625 -9.33 2.47 57.96
N VAL A 626 -7.99 2.45 58.12
CA VAL A 626 -7.18 2.34 59.39
C VAL A 626 -5.82 1.63 59.17
N ARG A 627 -4.72 2.44 59.26
CA ARG A 627 -3.43 2.24 60.01
C ARG A 627 -2.62 0.92 59.81
N ALA A 628 -1.31 0.84 59.61
CA ALA A 628 -0.13 1.71 59.37
C ALA A 628 1.05 0.77 58.92
N PRO A 629 2.34 1.14 59.05
CA PRO A 629 3.22 1.66 57.99
C PRO A 629 4.27 0.65 57.46
N GLN A 630 4.62 0.73 56.18
CA GLN A 630 5.86 0.12 55.67
C GLN A 630 6.89 1.21 55.33
N SER A 631 8.11 0.95 55.83
CA SER A 631 9.31 1.77 55.78
C SER A 631 9.72 2.15 54.36
N LYS A 632 9.98 3.44 54.15
CA LYS A 632 10.66 3.98 52.98
C LYS A 632 12.15 3.61 52.99
N SER A 633 12.65 3.09 51.88
CA SER A 633 14.06 3.24 51.46
C SER A 633 14.12 4.21 50.27
N PRO A 634 15.17 5.04 50.15
CA PRO A 634 15.20 6.21 49.28
C PRO A 634 15.39 5.85 47.78
N PRO A 635 14.93 6.70 46.85
CA PRO A 635 15.17 6.50 45.43
C PRO A 635 16.63 6.84 45.12
N THR A 636 17.39 5.87 44.62
CA THR A 636 18.61 6.15 43.87
C THR A 636 18.21 6.72 42.51
N SER A 637 18.68 7.94 42.27
CA SER A 637 18.59 8.65 41.00
C SER A 637 19.29 7.85 39.90
N GLN A 638 18.51 7.31 38.96
CA GLN A 638 18.99 6.94 37.64
C GLN A 638 18.43 7.93 36.61
N THR A 639 19.35 8.69 36.05
CA THR A 639 19.21 9.53 34.86
C THR A 639 18.98 8.67 33.62
N GLY A 640 17.84 8.88 32.96
CA GLY A 640 17.66 8.80 31.50
C GLY A 640 17.70 7.41 30.83
N SER A 641 16.51 6.87 30.50
CA SER A 641 16.32 6.28 29.18
C SER A 641 14.92 6.67 28.66
N THR A 642 14.90 7.45 27.59
CA THR A 642 13.73 8.08 26.97
C THR A 642 13.07 7.18 25.91
N ILE A 643 13.31 5.87 25.94
CA ILE A 643 12.96 4.99 24.81
C ILE A 643 11.48 4.56 24.85
N ALA A 644 10.79 4.72 25.98
CA ALA A 644 9.39 4.31 26.13
C ALA A 644 8.33 5.30 25.59
N SER A 645 8.72 6.48 25.05
CA SER A 645 7.74 7.53 24.66
C SER A 645 7.53 7.74 23.15
N GLU A 646 8.31 7.14 22.25
CA GLU A 646 8.15 7.38 20.80
C GLU A 646 6.98 6.60 20.16
N GLY A 647 6.55 5.50 20.76
CA GLY A 647 5.48 4.62 20.23
C GLY A 647 4.06 5.20 20.26
N GLN A 648 3.84 6.39 20.84
CA GLN A 648 2.52 7.03 21.00
C GLN A 648 2.40 8.36 20.25
N LYS A 649 3.05 8.51 19.09
CA LYS A 649 2.82 9.69 18.24
C LYS A 649 1.38 9.69 17.71
N PRO A 650 0.62 10.79 17.87
CA PRO A 650 -0.74 10.89 17.35
C PRO A 650 -0.75 10.86 15.82
N PHE A 651 -1.87 10.39 15.24
CA PHE A 651 -2.05 10.23 13.78
C PHE A 651 -1.61 11.46 12.96
N TYR A 652 -1.95 12.66 13.41
CA TYR A 652 -1.62 13.87 12.66
C TYR A 652 -0.11 14.12 12.51
N GLN A 653 0.74 13.51 13.34
CA GLN A 653 2.20 13.59 13.19
C GLN A 653 2.74 12.57 12.16
N ILE A 654 1.98 11.50 11.89
CA ILE A 654 2.37 10.41 10.98
C ILE A 654 1.16 10.00 10.15
N GLN A 655 0.78 10.84 9.18
CA GLN A 655 -0.44 10.59 8.38
C GLN A 655 -0.25 9.50 7.30
N ASP A 656 0.97 9.34 6.78
CA ASP A 656 1.37 8.26 5.87
C ASP A 656 2.64 7.64 6.43
N PRO A 657 2.65 6.35 6.79
CA PRO A 657 1.60 5.34 6.55
C PRO A 657 0.44 5.29 7.56
N GLY A 658 0.40 6.18 8.56
CA GLY A 658 -0.71 6.30 9.52
C GLY A 658 -0.36 5.93 10.96
N THR A 659 0.71 5.16 11.16
CA THR A 659 1.23 4.80 12.49
C THR A 659 2.75 4.81 12.50
N TYR A 660 3.35 5.03 13.68
CA TYR A 660 4.80 4.98 13.83
C TYR A 660 5.37 3.59 13.54
N THR A 661 4.71 2.55 14.03
CA THR A 661 5.07 1.16 13.75
C THR A 661 5.11 0.87 12.25
N GLN A 662 4.10 1.30 11.50
CA GLN A 662 4.12 1.09 10.06
C GLN A 662 5.18 1.96 9.37
N LEU A 663 5.42 3.20 9.85
CA LEU A 663 6.49 4.04 9.33
C LEU A 663 7.84 3.33 9.40
N VAL A 664 8.18 2.76 10.55
CA VAL A 664 9.46 2.04 10.76
C VAL A 664 9.55 0.79 9.87
N LEU A 665 8.45 0.07 9.67
CA LEU A 665 8.44 -1.10 8.77
C LEU A 665 8.64 -0.68 7.31
N GLU A 666 7.94 0.34 6.84
CA GLU A 666 8.04 0.82 5.46
C GLU A 666 9.42 1.44 5.18
N THR A 667 10.02 2.17 6.14
CA THR A 667 11.38 2.69 5.97
C THR A 667 12.40 1.56 5.88
N ALA A 668 12.29 0.50 6.70
CA ALA A 668 13.17 -0.65 6.59
C ALA A 668 13.06 -1.37 5.24
N VAL A 669 11.85 -1.51 4.70
CA VAL A 669 11.61 -2.06 3.36
C VAL A 669 12.23 -1.17 2.28
N ILE A 670 11.99 0.15 2.35
CA ILE A 670 12.56 1.13 1.41
C ILE A 670 14.09 1.11 1.45
N GLU A 671 14.69 1.00 2.64
CA GLU A 671 16.15 0.88 2.78
C GLU A 671 16.68 -0.31 2.00
N LEU A 672 16.15 -1.51 2.27
CA LEU A 672 16.61 -2.74 1.62
C LEU A 672 16.41 -2.72 0.10
N LEU A 673 15.29 -2.19 -0.39
CA LEU A 673 15.03 -2.07 -1.82
C LEU A 673 15.94 -1.05 -2.53
N SER A 674 16.51 -0.12 -1.77
CA SER A 674 17.36 0.96 -2.31
C SER A 674 18.84 0.64 -2.28
N LEU A 675 19.26 -0.41 -1.57
CA LEU A 675 20.68 -0.75 -1.48
C LEU A 675 21.21 -1.23 -2.84
N PRO A 676 22.45 -0.82 -3.22
CA PRO A 676 23.09 -1.23 -4.47
C PRO A 676 23.69 -2.65 -4.38
N VAL A 677 22.96 -3.60 -3.80
CA VAL A 677 23.38 -5.00 -3.64
C VAL A 677 22.28 -5.95 -4.10
N SER A 678 22.69 -7.18 -4.42
CA SER A 678 21.73 -8.22 -4.82
C SER A 678 20.84 -8.67 -3.65
N ALA A 679 19.60 -9.09 -3.97
CA ALA A 679 18.71 -9.73 -3.00
C ALA A 679 19.38 -10.92 -2.29
N SER A 680 20.21 -11.69 -3.00
CA SER A 680 20.93 -12.83 -2.45
C SER A 680 21.86 -12.44 -1.29
N GLN A 681 22.63 -11.36 -1.45
CA GLN A 681 23.54 -10.86 -0.42
C GLN A 681 22.79 -10.30 0.79
N ILE A 682 21.69 -9.57 0.58
CA ILE A 682 20.84 -9.06 1.67
C ILE A 682 20.26 -10.23 2.47
N VAL A 683 19.66 -11.20 1.77
CA VAL A 683 19.05 -12.37 2.41
C VAL A 683 20.10 -13.19 3.16
N SER A 684 21.26 -13.47 2.55
CA SER A 684 22.32 -14.22 3.22
C SER A 684 22.83 -13.48 4.47
N SER A 685 22.97 -12.15 4.42
CA SER A 685 23.35 -11.33 5.59
C SER A 685 22.33 -11.41 6.72
N LEU A 686 21.04 -11.26 6.40
CA LEU A 686 19.94 -11.36 7.38
C LEU A 686 19.86 -12.76 7.99
N VAL A 687 19.94 -13.79 7.14
CA VAL A 687 19.93 -15.20 7.56
C VAL A 687 21.14 -15.51 8.45
N GLN A 688 22.34 -15.06 8.07
CA GLN A 688 23.55 -15.27 8.85
C GLN A 688 23.44 -14.71 10.28
N ILE A 689 22.80 -13.54 10.42
CA ILE A 689 22.54 -12.93 11.74
C ILE A 689 21.63 -13.82 12.56
N VAL A 690 20.44 -14.17 12.05
CA VAL A 690 19.43 -14.88 12.85
C VAL A 690 19.79 -16.34 13.13
N VAL A 691 20.55 -16.99 12.25
CA VAL A 691 21.02 -18.38 12.44
C VAL A 691 21.99 -18.49 13.61
N HIS A 692 22.90 -17.52 13.75
CA HIS A 692 23.98 -17.56 14.75
C HIS A 692 23.72 -16.66 15.97
N ILE A 693 22.52 -16.08 16.10
CA ILE A 693 22.26 -15.04 17.10
C ILE A 693 22.36 -15.55 18.54
N GLN A 694 21.82 -16.72 18.86
CA GLN A 694 21.86 -17.29 20.21
C GLN A 694 23.30 -17.55 20.69
N PRO A 695 24.15 -18.31 19.97
CA PRO A 695 25.52 -18.53 20.40
C PRO A 695 26.35 -17.23 20.44
N THR A 696 26.11 -16.28 19.52
CA THR A 696 26.82 -14.99 19.53
C THR A 696 26.42 -14.12 20.73
N LEU A 697 25.15 -14.15 21.13
CA LEU A 697 24.66 -13.43 22.33
C LEU A 697 25.20 -14.07 23.62
N ILE A 698 25.23 -15.41 23.72
CA ILE A 698 25.73 -16.15 24.89
C ILE A 698 27.26 -16.01 25.07
N GLN A 699 28.03 -16.03 23.98
CA GLN A 699 29.48 -15.82 24.04
C GLN A 699 29.84 -14.40 24.51
N SER A 700 29.03 -13.40 24.15
CA SER A 700 29.26 -12.00 24.50
C SER A 700 28.98 -11.67 25.97
N SER A 701 28.04 -12.37 26.63
CA SER A 701 27.72 -12.18 28.04
C SER A 701 28.77 -12.79 28.98
N ASN A 702 29.40 -13.91 28.58
CA ASN A 702 30.44 -14.58 29.35
C ASN A 702 31.77 -13.83 29.41
N GLY A 703 31.97 -12.79 28.58
CA GLY A 703 33.17 -11.94 28.60
C GLY A 703 33.20 -10.89 29.71
N LEU A 704 32.09 -10.67 30.43
CA LEU A 704 31.93 -9.56 31.39
C LEU A 704 32.06 -9.95 32.88
N HIS A 705 32.33 -11.22 33.22
CA HIS A 705 32.52 -11.65 34.60
C HIS A 705 33.65 -12.69 34.73
N VAL A 706 34.90 -12.23 34.75
CA VAL A 706 36.02 -13.00 35.33
C VAL A 706 36.39 -12.39 36.68
N THR A 707 35.49 -12.51 37.65
CA THR A 707 35.79 -12.61 39.09
C THR A 707 34.50 -12.94 39.82
N SER A 708 34.34 -14.19 40.27
CA SER A 708 33.61 -14.61 41.48
C SER A 708 33.23 -16.09 41.39
N ASN A 709 33.79 -16.90 42.29
CA ASN A 709 33.34 -18.26 42.57
C ASN A 709 31.87 -18.28 43.03
N GLY A 710 31.07 -19.20 42.48
CA GLY A 710 29.82 -19.62 43.12
C GLY A 710 28.63 -19.82 42.18
N VAL A 711 28.25 -21.09 42.01
CA VAL A 711 26.97 -21.62 41.51
C VAL A 711 26.70 -21.42 40.00
N GLY A 712 27.10 -22.42 39.22
CA GLY A 712 26.78 -22.52 37.80
C GLY A 712 25.27 -22.65 37.56
N SER A 713 24.73 -21.74 36.76
CA SER A 713 23.41 -21.89 36.14
C SER A 713 23.52 -23.01 35.10
N VAL A 714 22.99 -24.19 35.44
CA VAL A 714 22.88 -25.31 34.51
C VAL A 714 21.74 -24.97 33.54
N LEU A 715 22.09 -24.44 32.37
CA LEU A 715 21.18 -24.40 31.21
C LEU A 715 20.81 -25.84 30.84
N PRO A 716 19.54 -26.12 30.44
CA PRO A 716 19.15 -27.46 30.00
C PRO A 716 20.00 -27.86 28.79
N THR A 717 20.73 -28.96 28.92
CA THR A 717 21.51 -29.56 27.84
C THR A 717 20.64 -30.55 27.06
N SER A 718 20.86 -30.68 25.77
CA SER A 718 20.23 -31.73 24.96
C SER A 718 20.42 -33.12 25.62
N PRO A 719 19.43 -34.04 25.54
CA PRO A 719 19.52 -35.35 26.19
C PRO A 719 20.64 -36.27 25.66
N SER A 720 21.36 -35.86 24.61
CA SER A 720 22.52 -36.57 24.05
C SER A 720 23.84 -36.33 24.82
N GLY A 721 23.81 -35.62 25.96
CA GLY A 721 24.96 -35.42 26.84
C GLY A 721 25.27 -36.61 27.75
N GLY A 722 25.83 -37.68 27.18
CA GLY A 722 26.23 -38.89 27.92
C GLY A 722 27.44 -39.60 27.35
N SER A 723 28.43 -38.88 26.83
CA SER A 723 29.76 -39.42 26.51
C SER A 723 30.83 -38.36 26.74
N THR A 724 31.77 -38.66 27.64
CA THR A 724 32.90 -37.82 28.04
C THR A 724 33.98 -37.64 26.96
N ASP A 725 33.80 -38.17 25.75
CA ASP A 725 34.84 -38.16 24.70
C ASP A 725 34.71 -37.02 23.66
N SER A 726 33.75 -36.11 23.81
CA SER A 726 33.53 -35.01 22.86
C SER A 726 34.36 -33.73 23.11
N LEU A 727 35.34 -33.77 24.02
CA LEU A 727 36.22 -32.62 24.30
C LEU A 727 37.27 -32.36 23.20
N GLY A 728 37.37 -33.23 22.18
CA GLY A 728 38.42 -33.16 21.14
C GLY A 728 38.01 -32.64 19.76
N ALA A 729 36.74 -32.32 19.50
CA ALA A 729 36.27 -31.99 18.14
C ALA A 729 35.68 -30.58 18.02
N SER A 730 36.32 -29.58 18.63
CA SER A 730 36.11 -28.17 18.33
C SER A 730 36.82 -27.80 17.02
N ARG A 731 36.28 -28.22 15.87
CA ARG A 731 36.52 -27.46 14.64
C ARG A 731 35.66 -26.19 14.74
N SER A 732 36.25 -25.13 15.26
CA SER A 732 35.72 -23.78 15.25
C SER A 732 35.34 -23.40 13.81
N ILE A 733 34.05 -23.34 13.51
CA ILE A 733 33.57 -22.41 12.48
C ILE A 733 33.97 -21.02 13.01
N PRO A 734 34.68 -20.18 12.24
CA PRO A 734 35.13 -18.90 12.73
C PRO A 734 33.93 -18.12 13.26
N SER A 735 34.05 -17.58 14.47
CA SER A 735 33.08 -16.61 14.99
C SER A 735 32.86 -15.55 13.91
N VAL A 736 31.61 -15.14 13.71
CA VAL A 736 31.27 -14.07 12.78
C VAL A 736 31.95 -12.80 13.30
N SER A 737 33.16 -12.53 12.81
CA SER A 737 33.95 -11.36 13.18
C SER A 737 33.25 -10.12 12.65
N GLY A 738 32.68 -9.31 13.54
CA GLY A 738 32.10 -8.01 13.17
C GLY A 738 30.69 -7.72 13.67
N ILE A 739 30.15 -8.43 14.67
CA ILE A 739 28.90 -8.04 15.34
C ILE A 739 29.17 -7.71 16.81
N ASN A 740 28.91 -6.46 17.23
CA ASN A 740 29.14 -6.04 18.63
C ASN A 740 27.91 -6.31 19.52
N THR A 741 27.70 -7.58 19.90
CA THR A 741 26.46 -8.08 20.51
C THR A 741 26.19 -7.67 21.96
N SER A 742 27.22 -7.28 22.72
CA SER A 742 27.09 -6.82 24.13
C SER A 742 26.24 -5.54 24.26
N ASN A 743 26.19 -4.72 23.21
CA ASN A 743 25.39 -3.50 23.14
C ASN A 743 23.90 -3.75 22.84
N PHE A 744 23.52 -4.90 22.26
CA PHE A 744 22.13 -5.16 21.86
C PHE A 744 21.25 -5.63 23.01
N VAL A 745 21.77 -6.48 23.90
CA VAL A 745 21.05 -6.95 25.11
C VAL A 745 20.79 -5.77 26.07
N THR A 746 21.80 -4.93 26.28
CA THR A 746 21.69 -3.73 27.14
C THR A 746 20.73 -2.68 26.58
N ARG A 747 20.66 -2.50 25.26
CA ARG A 747 19.74 -1.56 24.60
C ARG A 747 18.29 -2.05 24.49
N SER A 748 18.07 -3.37 24.47
CA SER A 748 16.74 -3.96 24.26
C SER A 748 16.01 -4.33 25.56
N GLY A 749 16.75 -4.63 26.64
CA GLY A 749 16.17 -5.03 27.92
C GLY A 749 15.64 -6.48 27.95
N TYR A 750 15.80 -7.25 26.86
CA TYR A 750 15.39 -8.66 26.77
C TYR A 750 16.50 -9.63 27.16
N THR A 751 16.14 -10.86 27.57
CA THR A 751 17.12 -11.94 27.70
C THR A 751 17.65 -12.38 26.33
N CYS A 752 18.83 -13.01 26.27
CA CYS A 752 19.43 -13.45 25.01
C CYS A 752 18.51 -14.40 24.21
N GLN A 753 17.78 -15.29 24.90
CA GLN A 753 16.83 -16.21 24.27
C GLN A 753 15.60 -15.49 23.72
N GLN A 754 15.01 -14.57 24.49
CA GLN A 754 13.87 -13.77 24.04
C GLN A 754 14.23 -12.91 22.83
N LEU A 755 15.39 -12.26 22.89
CA LEU A 755 15.87 -11.42 21.80
C LEU A 755 16.10 -12.21 20.51
N SER A 756 16.62 -13.44 20.60
CA SER A 756 16.75 -14.34 19.45
C SER A 756 15.41 -14.61 18.76
N CYS A 757 14.37 -14.95 19.52
CA CYS A 757 13.04 -15.22 18.96
C CYS A 757 12.44 -13.96 18.30
N LEU A 758 12.63 -12.79 18.92
CA LEU A 758 12.17 -11.52 18.39
C LEU A 758 12.90 -11.12 17.09
N PHE A 759 14.21 -11.40 17.00
CA PHE A 759 14.97 -11.18 15.76
C PHE A 759 14.50 -12.10 14.63
N LEU A 760 14.23 -13.37 14.91
CA LEU A 760 13.64 -14.30 13.95
C LEU A 760 12.27 -13.80 13.45
N GLN A 761 11.43 -13.33 14.38
CA GLN A 761 10.11 -12.79 14.05
C GLN A 761 10.20 -11.51 13.21
N ALA A 762 11.08 -10.58 13.57
CA ALA A 762 11.32 -9.36 12.83
C ALA A 762 11.88 -9.63 11.42
N CYS A 763 12.82 -10.57 11.30
CA CYS A 763 13.40 -10.97 10.03
C CYS A 763 12.36 -11.63 9.11
N GLY A 764 11.56 -12.55 9.65
CA GLY A 764 10.48 -13.21 8.90
C GLY A 764 9.42 -12.21 8.42
N LEU A 765 9.01 -11.27 9.28
CA LEU A 765 8.10 -10.18 8.92
C LEU A 765 8.70 -9.28 7.82
N LEU A 766 9.95 -8.83 7.98
CA LEU A 766 10.64 -7.96 7.03
C LEU A 766 10.77 -8.60 5.65
N LEU A 767 11.23 -9.86 5.61
CA LEU A 767 11.37 -10.60 4.36
C LEU A 767 10.03 -10.77 3.65
N ALA A 768 8.92 -10.97 4.37
CA ALA A 768 7.59 -11.10 3.79
C ALA A 768 7.04 -9.80 3.16
N GLN A 769 7.62 -8.63 3.49
CA GLN A 769 7.23 -7.35 2.89
C GLN A 769 7.97 -7.04 1.58
N LEU A 770 8.99 -7.84 1.22
CA LEU A 770 9.84 -7.64 0.04
C LEU A 770 9.29 -8.39 -1.19
N PRO A 771 9.73 -8.02 -2.42
CA PRO A 771 9.37 -8.72 -3.64
C PRO A 771 9.78 -10.21 -3.64
N GLN A 772 9.11 -11.01 -4.47
CA GLN A 772 9.34 -12.46 -4.58
C GLN A 772 10.81 -12.84 -4.90
N ASP A 773 11.58 -11.95 -5.52
CA ASP A 773 13.02 -12.12 -5.73
C ASP A 773 13.75 -12.47 -4.43
N PHE A 774 13.41 -11.79 -3.32
CA PHE A 774 13.99 -12.06 -2.00
C PHE A 774 13.51 -13.40 -1.44
N HIS A 775 12.25 -13.77 -1.69
CA HIS A 775 11.67 -15.03 -1.23
C HIS A 775 12.37 -16.23 -1.86
N MET A 776 12.64 -16.15 -3.16
CA MET A 776 13.38 -17.18 -3.88
C MET A 776 14.80 -17.35 -3.34
N GLN A 777 15.49 -16.24 -3.02
CA GLN A 777 16.79 -16.31 -2.39
C GLN A 777 16.73 -16.91 -0.98
N LEU A 778 15.69 -16.61 -0.19
CA LEU A 778 15.48 -17.21 1.12
C LEU A 778 15.28 -18.73 1.01
N TYR A 779 14.48 -19.19 0.05
CA TYR A 779 14.26 -20.62 -0.17
C TYR A 779 15.54 -21.35 -0.56
N LEU A 780 16.36 -20.75 -1.43
CA LEU A 780 17.65 -21.31 -1.82
C LEU A 780 18.62 -21.37 -0.63
N GLU A 781 18.76 -20.26 0.11
CA GLU A 781 19.69 -20.17 1.23
C GLU A 781 19.28 -21.08 2.40
N ALA A 782 17.98 -21.14 2.73
CA ALA A 782 17.47 -22.07 3.73
C ALA A 782 17.72 -23.53 3.33
N SER A 783 17.48 -23.88 2.06
CA SER A 783 17.74 -25.23 1.55
C SER A 783 19.23 -25.58 1.57
N ARG A 784 20.10 -24.63 1.24
CA ARG A 784 21.56 -24.76 1.31
C ARG A 784 22.01 -25.05 2.73
N LEU A 785 21.58 -24.24 3.70
CA LEU A 785 21.94 -24.40 5.11
C LEU A 785 21.45 -25.71 5.72
N ILE A 786 20.27 -26.19 5.31
CA ILE A 786 19.78 -27.51 5.70
C ILE A 786 20.67 -28.61 5.10
N LYS A 787 20.99 -28.54 3.79
CA LYS A 787 21.77 -29.58 3.10
C LYS A 787 23.24 -29.65 3.50
N GLU A 788 23.89 -28.51 3.65
CA GLU A 788 25.32 -28.41 3.98
C GLU A 788 25.60 -28.68 5.47
N ASN A 789 24.56 -28.93 6.25
CA ASN A 789 24.71 -29.23 7.66
C ASN A 789 25.48 -30.55 7.84
N TRP A 790 26.60 -30.49 8.56
CA TRP A 790 27.51 -31.60 8.72
C TRP A 790 26.86 -32.86 9.33
N TRP A 791 25.81 -32.70 10.15
CA TRP A 791 25.00 -33.80 10.71
C TRP A 791 24.29 -34.66 9.68
N LEU A 792 23.93 -34.09 8.52
CA LEU A 792 23.27 -34.80 7.43
C LEU A 792 24.29 -35.39 6.43
N THR A 793 25.57 -35.04 6.56
CA THR A 793 26.65 -35.46 5.64
C THR A 793 27.66 -36.43 6.25
N ASP A 794 27.74 -36.53 7.58
CA ASP A 794 28.68 -37.43 8.27
C ASP A 794 28.05 -38.81 8.53
N GLY A 795 28.41 -39.80 7.72
CA GLY A 795 27.91 -41.18 7.81
C GLY A 795 28.48 -42.01 8.97
N LYS A 796 29.20 -41.40 9.93
CA LYS A 796 29.92 -42.11 11.01
C LYS A 796 29.19 -42.18 12.35
N ARG A 797 28.09 -41.45 12.55
CA ARG A 797 27.32 -41.46 13.82
C ARG A 797 26.08 -42.37 13.77
N PRO A 798 25.65 -42.93 14.91
CA PRO A 798 24.46 -43.77 14.97
C PRO A 798 23.17 -42.97 14.65
N LEU A 799 22.30 -43.56 13.83
CA LEU A 799 21.05 -42.96 13.32
C LEU A 799 20.15 -42.40 14.43
N GLY A 800 20.13 -43.06 15.60
CA GLY A 800 19.31 -42.65 16.75
C GLY A 800 19.73 -41.34 17.44
N GLU A 801 21.02 -40.96 17.39
CA GLU A 801 21.49 -39.66 17.93
C GLU A 801 21.04 -38.50 17.05
N LEU A 802 21.08 -38.69 15.73
CA LEU A 802 20.63 -37.70 14.75
C LEU A 802 19.12 -37.47 14.89
N ASP A 803 18.35 -38.55 15.03
CA ASP A 803 16.90 -38.50 15.18
C ASP A 803 16.45 -37.82 16.48
N SER A 804 17.15 -38.09 17.58
CA SER A 804 16.91 -37.39 18.85
C SER A 804 17.23 -35.90 18.74
N ALA A 805 18.39 -35.54 18.19
CA ALA A 805 18.82 -34.15 18.08
C ALA A 805 17.93 -33.34 17.13
N VAL A 806 17.50 -33.92 16.01
CA VAL A 806 16.53 -33.32 15.07
C VAL A 806 15.14 -33.22 15.71
N GLY A 807 14.71 -34.23 16.47
CA GLY A 807 13.45 -34.22 17.19
C GLY A 807 13.34 -33.07 18.18
N TYR A 808 14.36 -32.82 19.00
CA TYR A 808 14.33 -31.75 20.00
C TYR A 808 14.57 -30.35 19.42
N ALA A 809 15.53 -30.21 18.49
CA ALA A 809 15.87 -28.92 17.89
C ALA A 809 14.75 -28.32 17.02
N LEU A 810 13.90 -29.17 16.42
CA LEU A 810 12.76 -28.76 15.62
C LEU A 810 11.49 -28.48 16.45
N LEU A 811 11.46 -28.87 17.72
CA LEU A 811 10.33 -28.62 18.62
C LEU A 811 10.45 -27.26 19.32
N ASP A 812 11.65 -26.90 19.78
CA ASP A 812 11.90 -25.61 20.42
C ASP A 812 13.33 -25.11 20.12
N PRO A 813 13.49 -24.04 19.30
CA PRO A 813 14.81 -23.49 18.97
C PRO A 813 15.51 -22.83 20.17
N THR A 814 14.85 -22.67 21.32
CA THR A 814 15.45 -22.11 22.55
C THR A 814 16.18 -23.14 23.42
N TRP A 815 15.98 -24.44 23.15
CA TRP A 815 16.52 -25.54 23.96
C TRP A 815 17.91 -26.01 23.53
N ALA A 816 18.36 -25.67 22.33
CA ALA A 816 19.61 -26.17 21.74
C ALA A 816 20.85 -25.29 21.99
N ALA A 817 20.81 -24.37 22.96
CA ALA A 817 21.76 -23.26 23.10
C ALA A 817 23.26 -23.63 23.23
N GLN A 818 23.61 -24.88 23.57
CA GLN A 818 24.99 -25.34 23.70
C GLN A 818 25.56 -26.03 22.46
N ASP A 819 24.70 -26.40 21.50
CA ASP A 819 25.09 -27.01 20.25
C ASP A 819 24.71 -26.11 19.07
N ASN A 820 25.75 -25.51 18.48
CA ASN A 820 25.62 -24.51 17.41
C ASN A 820 24.87 -25.06 16.18
N THR A 821 24.86 -26.38 15.98
CA THR A 821 24.38 -27.01 14.75
C THR A 821 22.87 -27.27 14.78
N SER A 822 22.37 -27.85 15.89
CA SER A 822 20.93 -28.03 16.15
C SER A 822 20.21 -26.69 16.23
N THR A 823 20.84 -25.70 16.85
CA THR A 823 20.32 -24.32 16.94
C THR A 823 20.14 -23.68 15.56
N ALA A 824 21.08 -23.89 14.63
CA ALA A 824 21.00 -23.32 13.29
C ALA A 824 19.81 -23.83 12.47
N ILE A 825 19.56 -25.15 12.48
CA ILE A 825 18.40 -25.74 11.78
C ILE A 825 17.10 -25.27 12.43
N GLY A 826 17.01 -25.31 13.77
CA GLY A 826 15.83 -24.83 14.50
C GLY A 826 15.51 -23.36 14.18
N ASN A 827 16.53 -22.50 14.14
CA ASN A 827 16.39 -21.09 13.78
C ASN A 827 15.94 -20.88 12.33
N ILE A 828 16.46 -21.66 11.36
CA ILE A 828 15.99 -21.59 9.97
C ILE A 828 14.52 -22.00 9.85
N VAL A 829 14.12 -23.08 10.52
CA VAL A 829 12.73 -23.53 10.48
C VAL A 829 11.81 -22.49 11.13
N ALA A 830 12.20 -21.92 12.27
CA ALA A 830 11.46 -20.85 12.94
C ALA A 830 11.37 -19.57 12.08
N LEU A 831 12.46 -19.19 11.39
CA LEU A 831 12.46 -18.09 10.44
C LEU A 831 11.47 -18.34 9.31
N LEU A 832 11.49 -19.54 8.71
CA LEU A 832 10.57 -19.91 7.64
C LEU A 832 9.12 -19.88 8.12
N HIS A 833 8.83 -20.35 9.33
CA HIS A 833 7.47 -20.27 9.90
C HIS A 833 7.01 -18.83 10.12
N SER A 834 7.88 -17.98 10.69
CA SER A 834 7.58 -16.56 10.85
C SER A 834 7.37 -15.86 9.50
N PHE A 835 8.20 -16.17 8.51
CA PHE A 835 8.06 -15.66 7.16
C PHE A 835 6.74 -16.13 6.53
N PHE A 836 6.45 -17.43 6.57
CA PHE A 836 5.24 -18.01 6.04
C PHE A 836 3.99 -17.43 6.69
N SER A 837 3.97 -17.19 8.01
CA SER A 837 2.80 -16.62 8.67
C SER A 837 2.42 -15.21 8.17
N ASN A 838 3.39 -14.49 7.59
CA ASN A 838 3.20 -13.14 7.08
C ASN A 838 3.02 -13.07 5.55
N LEU A 839 3.24 -14.16 4.81
CA LEU A 839 3.04 -14.18 3.36
C LEU A 839 1.55 -14.13 2.99
N PRO A 840 1.15 -13.49 1.88
CA PRO A 840 -0.18 -13.64 1.29
C PRO A 840 -0.39 -15.07 0.75
N GLN A 841 -1.66 -15.48 0.60
CA GLN A 841 -2.02 -16.83 0.19
C GLN A 841 -1.43 -17.23 -1.18
N GLU A 842 -1.45 -16.32 -2.15
CA GLU A 842 -0.89 -16.56 -3.49
C GLU A 842 0.61 -16.93 -3.45
N TRP A 843 1.39 -16.25 -2.60
CA TRP A 843 2.84 -16.43 -2.57
C TRP A 843 3.27 -17.70 -1.82
N LEU A 844 2.38 -18.31 -1.04
CA LEU A 844 2.63 -19.62 -0.43
C LEU A 844 2.86 -20.72 -1.48
N GLU A 845 2.38 -20.55 -2.71
CA GLU A 845 2.66 -21.49 -3.80
C GLU A 845 4.16 -21.64 -4.04
N GLY A 846 4.97 -20.58 -3.90
CA GLY A 846 6.42 -20.62 -4.12
C GLY A 846 7.20 -21.50 -3.14
N THR A 847 6.63 -21.84 -1.98
CA THR A 847 7.33 -22.58 -0.90
C THR A 847 7.78 -23.98 -1.30
N HIS A 848 7.14 -24.60 -2.32
CA HIS A 848 7.52 -25.91 -2.86
C HIS A 848 8.98 -25.97 -3.35
N VAL A 849 9.56 -24.83 -3.71
CA VAL A 849 10.96 -24.69 -4.14
C VAL A 849 11.93 -25.20 -3.08
N ILE A 850 11.60 -25.06 -1.79
CA ILE A 850 12.43 -25.58 -0.68
C ILE A 850 12.56 -27.10 -0.82
N ILE A 851 11.44 -27.81 -0.92
CA ILE A 851 11.45 -29.28 -1.03
C ILE A 851 12.14 -29.73 -2.31
N LYS A 852 11.92 -29.05 -3.44
CA LYS A 852 12.61 -29.32 -4.70
C LYS A 852 14.13 -29.23 -4.52
N ASN A 853 14.61 -28.20 -3.83
CA ASN A 853 16.03 -28.01 -3.54
C ASN A 853 16.56 -28.92 -2.45
N LEU A 854 15.73 -29.48 -1.57
CA LEU A 854 16.15 -30.49 -0.59
C LEU A 854 16.35 -31.88 -1.21
N ARG A 855 15.72 -32.18 -2.36
CA ARG A 855 15.86 -33.48 -3.03
C ARG A 855 17.29 -33.77 -3.52
N PRO A 856 17.70 -35.05 -3.60
CA PRO A 856 16.96 -36.24 -3.15
C PRO A 856 16.88 -36.33 -1.61
N VAL A 857 15.71 -36.73 -1.07
CA VAL A 857 15.52 -36.94 0.37
C VAL A 857 15.82 -38.40 0.71
N THR A 858 16.89 -38.66 1.45
CA THR A 858 17.43 -40.01 1.66
C THR A 858 17.42 -40.49 3.12
N SER A 859 17.05 -39.63 4.07
CA SER A 859 17.05 -39.95 5.51
C SER A 859 15.75 -39.53 6.21
N VAL A 860 15.42 -40.20 7.31
CA VAL A 860 14.27 -39.86 8.16
C VAL A 860 14.41 -38.47 8.78
N ALA A 861 15.61 -38.10 9.20
CA ALA A 861 15.91 -36.75 9.68
C ALA A 861 15.54 -35.67 8.66
N MET A 862 15.94 -35.83 7.39
CA MET A 862 15.62 -34.86 6.33
C MET A 862 14.13 -34.87 5.96
N LEU A 863 13.49 -36.05 6.06
CA LEU A 863 12.04 -36.18 5.94
C LEU A 863 11.30 -35.40 7.05
N ARG A 864 11.70 -35.55 8.32
CA ARG A 864 11.10 -34.81 9.44
C ARG A 864 11.31 -33.30 9.30
N ILE A 865 12.49 -32.84 8.89
CA ILE A 865 12.73 -31.41 8.61
C ILE A 865 11.75 -30.90 7.55
N ALA A 866 11.61 -31.60 6.42
CA ALA A 866 10.69 -31.21 5.36
C ALA A 866 9.22 -31.17 5.82
N PHE A 867 8.78 -32.16 6.59
CA PHE A 867 7.44 -32.18 7.21
C PHE A 867 7.27 -31.04 8.22
N ARG A 868 8.30 -30.68 8.99
CA ARG A 868 8.25 -29.56 9.94
C ARG A 868 8.22 -28.21 9.25
N VAL A 869 8.89 -28.05 8.11
CA VAL A 869 8.82 -26.82 7.31
C VAL A 869 7.44 -26.63 6.69
N MET A 870 6.92 -27.65 5.99
CA MET A 870 5.71 -27.52 5.17
C MET A 870 4.42 -27.91 5.90
N GLY A 871 4.48 -28.81 6.87
CA GLY A 871 3.31 -29.35 7.56
C GLY A 871 2.44 -28.28 8.24
N PRO A 872 3.02 -27.28 8.96
CA PRO A 872 2.27 -26.17 9.55
C PRO A 872 1.54 -25.28 8.54
N LEU A 873 1.85 -25.36 7.25
CA LEU A 873 1.11 -24.65 6.21
C LEU A 873 -0.23 -25.30 5.90
N LEU A 874 -0.35 -26.63 6.01
CA LEU A 874 -1.57 -27.35 5.61
C LEU A 874 -2.85 -26.81 6.27
N PRO A 875 -2.89 -26.50 7.59
CA PRO A 875 -4.06 -25.87 8.20
C PRO A 875 -4.45 -24.54 7.55
N ARG A 876 -3.46 -23.71 7.24
CA ARG A 876 -3.67 -22.42 6.58
C ARG A 876 -4.16 -22.58 5.14
N LEU A 877 -3.73 -23.65 4.46
CA LEU A 877 -4.09 -23.96 3.08
C LEU A 877 -5.44 -24.67 2.92
N ALA A 878 -6.12 -25.06 4.00
CA ALA A 878 -7.37 -25.83 3.94
C ALA A 878 -8.47 -25.15 3.09
N ASN A 879 -8.54 -23.82 3.11
CA ASN A 879 -9.48 -23.05 2.28
C ASN A 879 -8.98 -22.89 0.82
N ALA A 880 -7.71 -23.17 0.55
CA ALA A 880 -7.07 -23.14 -0.76
C ALA A 880 -6.84 -24.56 -1.28
N HIS A 881 -7.93 -25.29 -1.50
CA HIS A 881 -7.95 -26.73 -1.79
C HIS A 881 -6.88 -27.22 -2.79
N ASN A 882 -6.69 -26.49 -3.90
CA ASN A 882 -5.69 -26.84 -4.90
C ASN A 882 -4.25 -26.78 -4.35
N LEU A 883 -3.94 -25.75 -3.57
CA LEU A 883 -2.60 -25.56 -2.99
C LEU A 883 -2.37 -26.51 -1.80
N PHE A 884 -3.42 -26.82 -1.02
CA PHE A 884 -3.41 -27.89 -0.02
C PHE A 884 -3.01 -29.23 -0.65
N ASN A 885 -3.74 -29.65 -1.69
CA ASN A 885 -3.49 -30.90 -2.39
C ASN A 885 -2.08 -30.97 -3.01
N LYS A 886 -1.61 -29.87 -3.62
CA LYS A 886 -0.23 -29.78 -4.14
C LYS A 886 0.80 -29.96 -3.02
N THR A 887 0.60 -29.32 -1.87
CA THR A 887 1.53 -29.37 -0.73
C THR A 887 1.54 -30.76 -0.07
N LEU A 888 0.36 -31.36 0.14
CA LEU A 888 0.25 -32.72 0.66
C LEU A 888 0.89 -33.74 -0.29
N SER A 889 0.63 -33.63 -1.60
CA SER A 889 1.24 -34.49 -2.61
C SER A 889 2.77 -34.39 -2.61
N LEU A 890 3.31 -33.18 -2.41
CA LEU A 890 4.75 -32.95 -2.29
C LEU A 890 5.36 -33.65 -1.07
N LEU A 891 4.68 -33.59 0.09
CA LEU A 891 5.06 -34.29 1.32
C LEU A 891 4.99 -35.82 1.18
N LEU A 892 3.94 -36.33 0.53
CA LEU A 892 3.80 -37.76 0.26
C LEU A 892 4.88 -38.24 -0.71
N SER A 893 5.23 -37.45 -1.72
CA SER A 893 6.28 -37.81 -2.67
C SER A 893 7.66 -37.91 -2.02
N ILE A 894 8.02 -37.04 -1.08
CA ILE A 894 9.30 -37.18 -0.36
C ILE A 894 9.30 -38.36 0.62
N MET A 895 8.14 -38.74 1.16
CA MET A 895 8.01 -39.97 1.94
C MET A 895 8.25 -41.21 1.05
N VAL A 896 7.79 -41.16 -0.20
CA VAL A 896 8.11 -42.19 -1.22
C VAL A 896 9.59 -42.17 -1.61
N ASP A 897 10.26 -41.01 -1.64
CA ASP A 897 11.70 -40.95 -1.90
C ASP A 897 12.51 -41.77 -0.87
N VAL A 898 12.08 -41.77 0.41
CA VAL A 898 12.73 -42.53 1.50
C VAL A 898 12.23 -43.98 1.58
N PHE A 899 10.91 -44.19 1.55
CA PHE A 899 10.24 -45.48 1.83
C PHE A 899 9.56 -46.12 0.61
N GLY A 900 9.97 -45.75 -0.61
CA GLY A 900 9.43 -46.32 -1.84
C GLY A 900 9.78 -47.79 -2.02
N ARG A 901 8.97 -48.54 -2.78
CA ARG A 901 9.25 -49.95 -3.12
C ARG A 901 10.61 -50.16 -3.81
N ASN A 902 11.09 -49.13 -4.50
CA ASN A 902 12.35 -49.13 -5.24
C ASN A 902 13.46 -48.32 -4.55
N SER A 903 13.25 -47.78 -3.35
CA SER A 903 14.30 -47.05 -2.62
C SER A 903 15.23 -48.05 -1.91
N GLN A 904 16.54 -47.89 -2.11
CA GLN A 904 17.56 -48.59 -1.32
C GLN A 904 18.30 -47.54 -0.47
N PRO A 905 17.80 -47.21 0.74
CA PRO A 905 18.57 -46.36 1.65
C PRO A 905 19.87 -47.08 2.04
N SER A 906 20.96 -46.32 2.22
CA SER A 906 22.28 -46.85 2.59
C SER A 906 22.29 -47.60 3.93
N THR A 907 21.31 -47.33 4.78
CA THR A 907 21.04 -47.99 6.06
C THR A 907 19.57 -48.43 6.10
N PRO A 908 19.24 -49.63 6.61
CA PRO A 908 17.87 -50.09 6.73
C PRO A 908 17.11 -49.21 7.73
N VAL A 909 16.04 -48.55 7.26
CA VAL A 909 15.17 -47.68 8.06
C VAL A 909 13.88 -48.44 8.38
N GLU A 910 13.53 -48.56 9.67
CA GLU A 910 12.29 -49.20 10.12
C GLU A 910 11.07 -48.28 10.00
N ALA A 911 9.89 -48.86 9.77
CA ALA A 911 8.64 -48.12 9.66
C ALA A 911 8.16 -47.48 10.98
N THR A 912 8.63 -48.01 12.12
CA THR A 912 8.35 -47.53 13.48
C THR A 912 8.96 -46.15 13.76
N GLU A 913 9.96 -45.73 12.98
CA GLU A 913 10.65 -44.45 13.18
C GLU A 913 9.80 -43.23 12.76
N ILE A 914 8.72 -43.42 12.00
CA ILE A 914 7.91 -42.32 11.45
C ILE A 914 6.46 -42.28 11.97
N VAL A 915 6.17 -42.93 13.10
CA VAL A 915 4.81 -42.95 13.68
C VAL A 915 4.26 -41.53 13.88
N ASP A 916 5.11 -40.59 14.28
CA ASP A 916 4.76 -39.17 14.42
C ASP A 916 4.30 -38.53 13.10
N LEU A 917 4.94 -38.87 11.98
CA LEU A 917 4.56 -38.38 10.65
C LEU A 917 3.29 -39.05 10.14
N ILE A 918 3.08 -40.33 10.45
CA ILE A 918 1.83 -41.05 10.14
C ILE A 918 0.66 -40.40 10.91
N ASP A 919 0.81 -40.17 12.20
CA ASP A 919 -0.20 -39.49 13.03
C ASP A 919 -0.53 -38.09 12.49
N PHE A 920 0.50 -37.35 12.07
CA PHE A 920 0.32 -36.06 11.40
C PHE A 920 -0.50 -36.17 10.11
N LEU A 921 -0.24 -37.16 9.25
CA LEU A 921 -1.00 -37.36 8.02
C LEU A 921 -2.47 -37.68 8.31
N HIS A 922 -2.75 -38.52 9.31
CA HIS A 922 -4.12 -38.77 9.78
C HIS A 922 -4.80 -37.46 10.20
N HIS A 923 -4.13 -36.62 10.99
CA HIS A 923 -4.67 -35.33 11.42
C HIS A 923 -4.91 -34.35 10.25
N ALA A 924 -3.95 -34.25 9.33
CA ALA A 924 -4.02 -33.35 8.17
C ALA A 924 -5.20 -33.68 7.25
N VAL A 925 -5.44 -34.97 7.00
CA VAL A 925 -6.55 -35.45 6.16
C VAL A 925 -7.92 -35.13 6.78
N HIS A 926 -8.04 -35.12 8.11
CA HIS A 926 -9.27 -34.69 8.79
C HIS A 926 -9.50 -33.18 8.75
N TYR A 927 -8.42 -32.39 8.84
CA TYR A 927 -8.50 -30.93 8.92
C TYR A 927 -9.11 -30.31 7.64
N ASP A 928 -8.75 -30.81 6.46
CA ASP A 928 -9.28 -30.33 5.17
C ASP A 928 -10.77 -30.65 4.96
N GLY A 929 -11.25 -31.76 5.53
CA GLY A 929 -12.64 -32.21 5.42
C GLY A 929 -13.70 -31.21 5.90
N GLN A 930 -13.34 -30.27 6.79
CA GLN A 930 -14.26 -29.29 7.37
C GLN A 930 -13.85 -27.81 7.19
N GLY A 931 -12.65 -27.51 6.68
CA GLY A 931 -12.15 -26.12 6.58
C GLY A 931 -11.93 -25.45 7.95
N GLY A 932 -11.61 -26.24 8.98
CA GLY A 932 -11.51 -25.79 10.38
C GLY A 932 -11.01 -26.87 11.34
N PRO A 933 -11.00 -26.60 12.67
CA PRO A 933 -10.52 -27.57 13.66
C PRO A 933 -11.33 -28.87 13.63
N VAL A 934 -10.62 -30.01 13.68
CA VAL A 934 -11.19 -31.35 13.52
C VAL A 934 -12.24 -31.63 14.62
N GLN A 935 -13.50 -31.81 14.21
CA GLN A 935 -14.59 -32.29 15.07
C GLN A 935 -14.78 -33.80 14.94
N ALA A 936 -15.40 -34.45 15.93
CA ALA A 936 -15.67 -35.89 15.92
C ALA A 936 -16.56 -36.36 14.73
N SER A 937 -17.27 -35.44 14.08
CA SER A 937 -18.12 -35.67 12.89
C SER A 937 -17.39 -35.40 11.55
N SER A 938 -16.09 -35.06 11.58
CA SER A 938 -15.33 -34.66 10.39
C SER A 938 -15.12 -35.83 9.44
N LYS A 939 -15.61 -35.70 8.21
CA LYS A 939 -15.34 -36.65 7.14
C LYS A 939 -14.23 -36.13 6.23
N PRO A 940 -13.20 -36.93 5.94
CA PRO A 940 -12.16 -36.55 4.99
C PRO A 940 -12.71 -36.44 3.57
N ARG A 941 -12.11 -35.57 2.74
CA ARG A 941 -12.53 -35.42 1.34
C ARG A 941 -12.07 -36.60 0.48
N PRO A 942 -12.90 -37.09 -0.47
CA PRO A 942 -12.55 -38.24 -1.30
C PRO A 942 -11.28 -38.07 -2.14
N ASP A 943 -11.00 -36.85 -2.62
CA ASP A 943 -9.84 -36.55 -3.45
C ASP A 943 -8.53 -36.49 -2.65
N VAL A 944 -8.58 -36.02 -1.39
CA VAL A 944 -7.47 -36.12 -0.44
C VAL A 944 -7.16 -37.59 -0.12
N LEU A 945 -8.19 -38.41 0.12
CA LEU A 945 -8.03 -39.85 0.31
C LEU A 945 -7.46 -40.54 -0.94
N ALA A 946 -7.82 -40.09 -2.14
CA ALA A 946 -7.24 -40.57 -3.39
C ALA A 946 -5.73 -40.27 -3.51
N LEU A 947 -5.27 -39.11 -3.05
CA LEU A 947 -3.84 -38.79 -2.99
C LEU A 947 -3.08 -39.73 -2.05
N ILE A 948 -3.64 -40.01 -0.87
CA ILE A 948 -3.06 -40.95 0.10
C ILE A 948 -3.01 -42.36 -0.48
N GLY A 949 -4.11 -42.82 -1.11
CA GLY A 949 -4.17 -44.13 -1.75
C GLY A 949 -3.09 -44.31 -2.83
N LYS A 950 -2.95 -43.33 -3.73
CA LYS A 950 -1.92 -43.33 -4.78
C LYS A 950 -0.49 -43.35 -4.22
N ALA A 951 -0.24 -42.56 -3.17
CA ALA A 951 1.07 -42.57 -2.51
C ALA A 951 1.34 -43.92 -1.82
N SER A 952 0.35 -44.46 -1.13
CA SER A 952 0.42 -45.76 -0.43
C SER A 952 0.88 -46.85 -1.38
N GLU A 953 0.31 -46.97 -2.58
CA GLU A 953 0.70 -47.98 -3.59
C GLU A 953 2.19 -47.98 -3.95
N SER A 954 2.86 -46.82 -3.83
CA SER A 954 4.28 -46.65 -4.15
C SER A 954 5.23 -46.94 -2.98
N LEU A 955 4.69 -47.07 -1.76
CA LEU A 955 5.46 -47.32 -0.52
C LEU A 955 5.72 -48.81 -0.28
N ARG A 956 6.74 -49.11 0.55
CA ARG A 956 7.00 -50.47 1.03
C ARG A 956 5.81 -51.02 1.87
N PRO A 957 5.61 -52.35 1.92
CA PRO A 957 4.45 -52.97 2.59
C PRO A 957 4.31 -52.66 4.09
N ASP A 958 5.43 -52.49 4.80
CA ASP A 958 5.49 -52.12 6.21
C ASP A 958 4.86 -50.75 6.49
N ILE A 959 5.07 -49.77 5.61
CA ILE A 959 4.49 -48.42 5.69
C ILE A 959 3.04 -48.41 5.19
N GLN A 960 2.72 -49.19 4.14
CA GLN A 960 1.35 -49.34 3.63
C GLN A 960 0.38 -49.81 4.71
N HIS A 961 0.85 -50.67 5.63
CA HIS A 961 0.05 -51.14 6.75
C HIS A 961 -0.45 -50.00 7.63
N PHE A 962 0.41 -49.03 7.95
CA PHE A 962 0.06 -47.87 8.77
C PHE A 962 -0.95 -46.94 8.09
N LEU A 963 -0.93 -46.84 6.76
CA LEU A 963 -1.88 -46.03 5.98
C LEU A 963 -3.15 -46.78 5.56
N SER A 964 -3.26 -48.08 5.86
CA SER A 964 -4.35 -48.96 5.41
C SER A 964 -5.75 -48.51 5.85
N HIS A 965 -5.81 -47.65 6.87
CA HIS A 965 -7.01 -47.08 7.43
C HIS A 965 -7.56 -45.87 6.65
N LEU A 966 -6.75 -45.23 5.80
CA LEU A 966 -7.10 -44.09 4.94
C LEU A 966 -7.51 -44.54 3.53
N LYS A 967 -8.58 -45.34 3.43
CA LYS A 967 -9.09 -45.85 2.15
C LYS A 967 -9.79 -44.77 1.33
N THR A 968 -9.77 -44.91 -0.01
CA THR A 968 -10.42 -44.00 -0.96
C THR A 968 -11.93 -43.87 -0.78
N ASP A 969 -12.59 -44.94 -0.33
CA ASP A 969 -13.99 -44.86 0.11
C ASP A 969 -14.08 -44.28 1.53
N ALA A 970 -14.60 -43.05 1.62
CA ALA A 970 -14.84 -42.34 2.88
C ALA A 970 -15.75 -43.10 3.85
N ASN A 971 -16.57 -44.05 3.37
CA ASN A 971 -17.45 -44.89 4.20
C ASN A 971 -16.82 -46.21 4.64
N CYS A 972 -15.66 -46.59 4.07
CA CYS A 972 -14.93 -47.83 4.41
C CYS A 972 -13.55 -47.56 5.05
N SER A 973 -13.12 -46.31 5.12
CA SER A 973 -12.09 -45.85 6.05
C SER A 973 -12.60 -46.01 7.50
N ILE A 974 -11.71 -46.24 8.48
CA ILE A 974 -12.07 -46.46 9.91
C ILE A 974 -13.01 -45.37 10.46
N TYR A 975 -13.03 -44.19 9.84
CA TYR A 975 -13.82 -43.04 10.26
C TYR A 975 -15.31 -43.09 9.90
N ALA A 976 -15.80 -44.16 9.27
CA ALA A 976 -17.23 -44.47 9.22
C ALA A 976 -17.79 -44.98 10.57
N ALA A 977 -16.91 -45.33 11.52
CA ALA A 977 -17.26 -46.00 12.78
C ALA A 977 -17.43 -45.06 14.00
N THR A 978 -17.50 -43.74 13.86
CA THR A 978 -17.80 -42.85 15.01
C THR A 978 -19.29 -42.77 15.38
N HIS A 979 -20.16 -43.49 14.69
CA HIS A 979 -21.48 -43.85 15.21
C HIS A 979 -21.75 -45.34 14.99
N PRO A 980 -21.67 -46.20 16.03
CA PRO A 980 -22.51 -47.37 16.01
C PRO A 980 -23.95 -46.87 16.06
N LYS A 981 -24.64 -46.83 14.91
CA LYS A 981 -26.10 -46.89 14.96
C LYS A 981 -26.41 -48.18 15.71
N LEU A 982 -26.93 -48.06 16.93
CA LEU A 982 -27.55 -49.17 17.64
C LEU A 982 -28.57 -49.78 16.69
N VAL A 983 -28.17 -50.90 16.06
CA VAL A 983 -29.08 -51.74 15.29
C VAL A 983 -30.06 -52.27 16.34
N GLN A 984 -31.31 -51.80 16.29
CA GLN A 984 -32.40 -52.48 16.97
C GLN A 984 -32.47 -53.89 16.37
N ASN A 985 -32.09 -54.89 17.16
CA ASN A 985 -32.26 -56.29 16.81
C ASN A 985 -33.74 -56.53 16.45
N PRO A 986 -34.05 -57.15 15.30
CA PRO A 986 -35.36 -57.74 15.12
C PRO A 986 -35.41 -59.02 15.98
N SER A 987 -36.38 -59.05 16.88
CA SER A 987 -36.81 -60.24 17.60
C SER A 987 -36.99 -61.41 16.64
N VAL A 988 -36.26 -62.50 16.84
CA VAL A 988 -36.60 -63.80 16.27
C VAL A 988 -37.19 -64.64 17.40
N SER A 989 -38.51 -64.78 17.35
CA SER A 989 -39.25 -65.82 18.04
C SER A 989 -39.00 -67.17 17.36
N PHE A 990 -38.54 -68.17 18.10
CA PHE A 990 -38.92 -69.56 17.88
C PHE A 990 -38.99 -70.26 19.24
N SER A 991 -40.23 -70.59 19.63
CA SER A 991 -40.69 -71.38 20.79
C SER A 991 -40.09 -71.06 22.15
#